data_AF-A0A928JUV6-F1
#
_entry.id   AF-A0A928JUV6-F1
#
_cell.length_a   1.000
_cell.length_b   1.000
_cell.length_c   1.000
_cell.angle_alpha   90.00
_cell.angle_beta   90.00
_cell.angle_gamma   90.00
#
_symmetry.space_group_name_H-M   'P 1'
#
loop_
_entity.id
_entity.type
_entity.pdbx_description
1 polymer ?
#
loop_
_entity_poly.entity_id
_entity_poly.type
_entity_poly.pdbx_seq_one_letter_code
_entity_poly.pdbx_strand_id
1 'polypeptide(L)'
;MRIPANEIKNVAKKADISYFEANKKMLAARKEYGISYSLYNKLELWKLSDNEFKARAKSINKRRNRIEALMQKKGLSYEDAVKLADYVKMQYGISLEDFLSKKLYELSDYELAVWAEKKNEGKAPGGRKKWILRVADKTGWSFEEASEKVTRAQAAFGVKAKAYYTHKMYEMSETEMATVALRLSRQQARRDEVYDKIYEICSKTKEEVRAEMEKIRLKQPFFTVGVNWYFDYGIYELDLEKDNYEVDRRIQTTIWIWQLASRIREKIVSIEDGKMNYAEVEDEVNEFYETVDKVLSNGKREMLIETVKYAVPEVETDEKIRHDVALDMRVTELLLKFNPDEYVSFHFYGKSIMEKQTYVSSVMRAQVIETLNPQHIKDMFNNKFAAYSALSKYYGREIVLVDGENARDIFKDFCARHKTFVKKNNYDALGRGVEKIEITPQTDVDALYEELSEGGKLIILEELISAHDEIKKLNRDSVNTVRIITYVKNYNAEVISTFMKIGRQGAFVDNGGAGGILVHIDKENGVLDSNGIDERGIVYETHPDNGYQFNGIQLPDWDKALRLAKKIALEIKDARFIGWDFTYTDEGKWVVVEGNALTQFFAQQATVGRGIKREFLEQIGYDELKLIHESKLEAESYDEDEVYEFERSDEKEFFFMEGKVTPQMKRHYLEERGFAEMKYFPNLSDPKTINEKILWLALNFKHPDIARAADKTTAKDYIAEKVGREYTVPTYGVYDNASDIDFDSLPRSFVIKLNDGWGASSVKVIKDKDAEDIDSLKAELTSWLYPWNNYYYRNMLVTDEKVEKPALIVEKMLKNEGRASLNDYKIYCCNGEPKYALVVSDRLTNMESRTFVDMDWNILPTGRRGKRFSDNPPKPENLDKMLELSRILSKEFPYVRIDFYEVDNRVYIGELTFTPGMFMRFTTLEWDRKLGDLLDLSAYIK
;
A
#
# COMPACT_ATOMS: atom_id res chain seq x y z
N MET A 1 10.84 -30.21 -62.30
CA MET A 1 9.75 -30.19 -61.29
C MET A 1 8.71 -29.17 -61.74
N ARG A 2 7.48 -29.59 -62.03
CA ARG A 2 6.37 -28.68 -62.39
C ARG A 2 5.96 -27.88 -61.14
N ILE A 3 5.90 -26.57 -61.27
CA ILE A 3 5.46 -25.66 -60.21
C ILE A 3 3.94 -25.64 -60.22
N PRO A 4 3.24 -25.67 -59.07
CA PRO A 4 1.79 -25.49 -59.06
C PRO A 4 1.46 -24.09 -59.58
N ALA A 5 0.82 -23.99 -60.76
CA ALA A 5 0.48 -22.71 -61.38
C ALA A 5 -0.33 -21.79 -60.46
N ASN A 6 -1.07 -22.36 -59.51
CA ASN A 6 -1.88 -21.64 -58.52
C ASN A 6 -1.02 -20.85 -57.50
N GLU A 7 0.13 -21.39 -57.07
CA GLU A 7 1.01 -20.70 -56.11
C GLU A 7 1.68 -19.48 -56.74
N ILE A 8 2.14 -19.62 -58.00
CA ILE A 8 2.72 -18.51 -58.76
C ILE A 8 1.65 -17.44 -59.04
N LYS A 9 0.44 -17.84 -59.46
CA LYS A 9 -0.69 -16.91 -59.68
C LYS A 9 -1.04 -16.14 -58.42
N ASN A 10 -1.02 -16.79 -57.26
CA ASN A 10 -1.28 -16.15 -55.97
C ASN A 10 -0.23 -15.09 -55.62
N VAL A 11 1.07 -15.42 -55.76
CA VAL A 11 2.13 -14.46 -55.49
C VAL A 11 2.10 -13.32 -56.52
N ALA A 12 1.93 -13.61 -57.81
CA ALA A 12 1.83 -12.60 -58.86
C ALA A 12 0.70 -11.59 -58.58
N LYS A 13 -0.49 -12.09 -58.20
CA LYS A 13 -1.64 -11.26 -57.84
C LYS A 13 -1.41 -10.46 -56.56
N LYS A 14 -0.84 -11.07 -55.51
CA LYS A 14 -0.62 -10.41 -54.21
C LYS A 14 0.55 -9.42 -54.20
N ALA A 15 1.55 -9.64 -55.06
CA ALA A 15 2.73 -8.80 -55.18
C ALA A 15 2.61 -7.74 -56.28
N ASP A 16 1.52 -7.78 -57.05
CA ASP A 16 1.29 -6.96 -58.25
C ASP A 16 2.46 -7.01 -59.26
N ILE A 17 2.90 -8.22 -59.58
CA ILE A 17 3.97 -8.47 -60.57
C ILE A 17 3.50 -9.49 -61.60
N SER A 18 4.15 -9.50 -62.76
CA SER A 18 3.81 -10.47 -63.80
C SER A 18 3.99 -11.91 -63.31
N TYR A 19 3.17 -12.83 -63.84
CA TYR A 19 3.30 -14.27 -63.56
C TYR A 19 4.73 -14.77 -63.82
N PHE A 20 5.38 -14.28 -64.87
CA PHE A 20 6.75 -14.64 -65.22
C PHE A 20 7.76 -14.17 -64.17
N GLU A 21 7.57 -12.96 -63.63
CA GLU A 21 8.45 -12.40 -62.61
C GLU A 21 8.26 -13.06 -61.24
N ALA A 22 7.01 -13.32 -60.84
CA ALA A 22 6.71 -14.13 -59.66
C ALA A 22 7.33 -15.53 -59.77
N ASN A 23 7.18 -16.17 -60.94
CA ASN A 23 7.77 -17.48 -61.21
C ASN A 23 9.31 -17.43 -61.08
N LYS A 24 9.96 -16.42 -61.67
CA LYS A 24 11.42 -16.24 -61.61
C LYS A 24 11.91 -16.06 -60.18
N LYS A 25 11.27 -15.21 -59.38
CA LYS A 25 11.62 -14.97 -57.96
C LYS A 25 11.43 -16.22 -57.11
N MET A 26 10.31 -16.92 -57.27
CA MET A 26 10.03 -18.16 -56.55
C MET A 26 10.98 -19.31 -56.96
N LEU A 27 11.33 -19.42 -58.24
CA LEU A 27 12.34 -20.37 -58.73
C LEU A 27 13.73 -20.08 -58.16
N ALA A 28 14.14 -18.81 -58.12
CA ALA A 28 15.40 -18.41 -57.51
C ALA A 28 15.42 -18.77 -56.01
N ALA A 29 14.36 -18.44 -55.27
CA ALA A 29 14.21 -18.81 -53.86
C ALA A 29 14.30 -20.32 -53.60
N ARG A 30 13.67 -21.13 -54.47
CA ARG A 30 13.71 -22.58 -54.38
C ARG A 30 15.08 -23.16 -54.72
N LYS A 31 15.71 -22.66 -55.80
CA LYS A 31 16.98 -23.18 -56.31
C LYS A 31 18.17 -22.77 -55.44
N GLU A 32 18.18 -21.53 -54.97
CA GLU A 32 19.31 -20.95 -54.26
C GLU A 32 19.21 -21.17 -52.74
N TYR A 33 17.98 -21.20 -52.19
CA TYR A 33 17.77 -21.27 -50.73
C TYR A 33 16.90 -22.46 -50.28
N GLY A 34 16.46 -23.33 -51.20
CA GLY A 34 15.68 -24.53 -50.87
C GLY A 34 14.25 -24.27 -50.39
N ILE A 35 13.77 -23.02 -50.43
CA ILE A 35 12.46 -22.61 -49.92
C ILE A 35 11.35 -23.16 -50.81
N SER A 36 10.38 -23.88 -50.24
CA SER A 36 9.24 -24.39 -51.00
C SER A 36 8.32 -23.26 -51.45
N TYR A 37 7.62 -23.45 -52.56
CA TYR A 37 6.70 -22.44 -53.10
C TYR A 37 5.59 -22.07 -52.10
N SER A 38 5.06 -23.05 -51.37
CA SER A 38 4.07 -22.82 -50.32
C SER A 38 4.64 -22.04 -49.14
N LEU A 39 5.89 -22.31 -48.72
CA LEU A 39 6.52 -21.56 -47.62
C LEU A 39 6.87 -20.12 -48.05
N TYR A 40 7.29 -19.96 -49.30
CA TYR A 40 7.50 -18.64 -49.90
C TYR A 40 6.21 -17.82 -49.88
N ASN A 41 5.07 -18.47 -50.18
CA ASN A 41 3.74 -17.88 -50.13
C ASN A 41 3.28 -17.57 -48.67
N LYS A 42 3.43 -18.54 -47.77
CA LYS A 42 2.98 -18.42 -46.37
C LYS A 42 3.72 -17.34 -45.58
N LEU A 43 5.00 -17.14 -45.84
CA LEU A 43 5.84 -16.17 -45.14
C LEU A 43 5.90 -14.81 -45.84
N GLU A 44 5.09 -14.59 -46.87
CA GLU A 44 4.99 -13.32 -47.59
C GLU A 44 6.34 -12.80 -48.12
N LEU A 45 7.24 -13.71 -48.52
CA LEU A 45 8.63 -13.37 -48.82
C LEU A 45 8.80 -12.44 -50.02
N TRP A 46 7.78 -12.29 -50.87
CA TRP A 46 7.77 -11.33 -51.97
C TRP A 46 7.58 -9.87 -51.55
N LYS A 47 7.16 -9.61 -50.30
CA LYS A 47 7.04 -8.25 -49.75
C LYS A 47 8.39 -7.67 -49.31
N LEU A 48 9.40 -8.51 -49.19
CA LEU A 48 10.72 -8.12 -48.69
C LEU A 48 11.56 -7.54 -49.84
N SER A 49 12.37 -6.53 -49.55
CA SER A 49 13.43 -6.10 -50.47
C SER A 49 14.44 -7.25 -50.70
N ASP A 50 15.22 -7.20 -51.77
CA ASP A 50 16.17 -8.29 -52.10
C ASP A 50 17.18 -8.57 -50.96
N ASN A 51 17.59 -7.54 -50.21
CA ASN A 51 18.50 -7.69 -49.07
C ASN A 51 17.80 -8.34 -47.87
N GLU A 52 16.58 -7.91 -47.55
CA GLU A 52 15.76 -8.49 -46.47
C GLU A 52 15.36 -9.94 -46.81
N PHE A 53 15.02 -10.22 -48.07
CA PHE A 53 14.73 -11.55 -48.57
C PHE A 53 15.93 -12.46 -48.41
N LYS A 54 17.14 -12.05 -48.87
CA LYS A 54 18.36 -12.86 -48.72
C LYS A 54 18.68 -13.15 -47.25
N ALA A 55 18.54 -12.17 -46.37
CA ALA A 55 18.74 -12.36 -44.92
C ALA A 55 17.70 -13.33 -44.34
N ARG A 56 16.42 -13.16 -44.69
CA ARG A 56 15.32 -14.01 -44.22
C ARG A 56 15.45 -15.44 -44.74
N ALA A 57 15.82 -15.61 -46.01
CA ALA A 57 16.02 -16.90 -46.65
C ALA A 57 17.19 -17.68 -46.04
N LYS A 58 18.32 -17.01 -45.77
CA LYS A 58 19.45 -17.60 -45.03
C LYS A 58 19.04 -18.04 -43.62
N SER A 59 18.22 -17.24 -42.92
CA SER A 59 17.71 -17.58 -41.59
C SER A 59 16.78 -18.80 -41.60
N ILE A 60 15.85 -18.87 -42.58
CA ILE A 60 14.95 -20.01 -42.77
C ILE A 60 15.75 -21.29 -43.02
N ASN A 61 16.75 -21.25 -43.90
CA ASN A 61 17.58 -22.41 -44.21
C ASN A 61 18.44 -22.84 -43.01
N LYS A 62 19.00 -21.87 -42.26
CA LYS A 62 19.74 -22.12 -41.01
C LYS A 62 18.86 -22.82 -39.97
N ARG A 63 17.62 -22.37 -39.80
CA ARG A 63 16.66 -23.02 -38.89
C ARG A 63 16.28 -24.42 -39.36
N ARG A 64 16.02 -24.60 -40.66
CA ARG A 64 15.69 -25.90 -41.24
C ARG A 64 16.81 -26.93 -41.03
N ASN A 65 18.05 -26.57 -41.35
CA ASN A 65 19.19 -27.47 -41.17
C ASN A 65 19.38 -27.87 -39.70
N ARG A 66 19.05 -26.97 -38.76
CA ARG A 66 19.08 -27.27 -37.32
C ARG A 66 17.95 -28.20 -36.89
N ILE A 67 16.74 -28.02 -37.41
CA ILE A 67 15.63 -28.95 -37.18
C ILE A 67 15.98 -30.34 -37.73
N GLU A 68 16.53 -30.43 -38.95
CA GLU A 68 16.97 -31.70 -39.54
C GLU A 68 18.10 -32.36 -38.71
N ALA A 69 19.02 -31.57 -38.15
CA ALA A 69 20.03 -32.07 -37.21
C ALA A 69 19.41 -32.57 -35.89
N LEU A 70 18.37 -31.91 -35.38
CA LEU A 70 17.64 -32.35 -34.17
C LEU A 70 16.88 -33.65 -34.43
N MET A 71 16.25 -33.79 -35.61
CA MET A 71 15.58 -35.03 -36.03
C MET A 71 16.55 -36.20 -36.02
N GLN A 72 17.73 -36.05 -36.64
CA GLN A 72 18.74 -37.12 -36.69
C GLN A 72 19.25 -37.49 -35.29
N LYS A 73 19.37 -36.52 -34.39
CA LYS A 73 19.89 -36.73 -33.03
C LYS A 73 18.88 -37.39 -32.07
N LYS A 74 17.59 -37.11 -32.22
CA LYS A 74 16.52 -37.61 -31.32
C LYS A 74 15.61 -38.66 -31.97
N GLY A 75 15.83 -39.02 -33.23
CA GLY A 75 14.97 -39.96 -33.97
C GLY A 75 13.55 -39.43 -34.17
N LEU A 76 13.38 -38.10 -34.26
CA LEU A 76 12.07 -37.45 -34.32
C LEU A 76 11.60 -37.23 -35.76
N SER A 77 10.27 -37.18 -35.94
CA SER A 77 9.67 -36.62 -37.15
C SER A 77 10.02 -35.13 -37.27
N TYR A 78 9.92 -34.55 -38.47
CA TYR A 78 10.16 -33.11 -38.67
C TYR A 78 9.21 -32.27 -37.82
N GLU A 79 7.96 -32.69 -37.70
CA GLU A 79 6.95 -31.97 -36.94
C GLU A 79 7.22 -32.00 -35.43
N ASP A 80 7.63 -33.16 -34.91
CA ASP A 80 7.96 -33.31 -33.49
C ASP A 80 9.26 -32.61 -33.12
N ALA A 81 10.24 -32.57 -34.03
CA ALA A 81 11.46 -31.79 -33.85
C ALA A 81 11.17 -30.28 -33.81
N VAL A 82 10.21 -29.79 -34.60
CA VAL A 82 9.75 -28.39 -34.53
C VAL A 82 9.03 -28.13 -33.21
N LYS A 83 8.07 -28.99 -32.82
CA LYS A 83 7.34 -28.86 -31.54
C LYS A 83 8.30 -28.86 -30.35
N LEU A 84 9.29 -29.75 -30.34
CA LEU A 84 10.31 -29.79 -29.29
C LEU A 84 11.19 -28.53 -29.28
N ALA A 85 11.65 -28.07 -30.45
CA ALA A 85 12.45 -26.87 -30.55
C ALA A 85 11.71 -25.61 -30.08
N ASP A 86 10.41 -25.51 -30.38
CA ASP A 86 9.57 -24.38 -29.96
C ASP A 86 9.18 -24.49 -28.49
N TYR A 87 8.88 -25.69 -28.00
CA TYR A 87 8.66 -25.96 -26.57
C TYR A 87 9.88 -25.55 -25.73
N VAL A 88 11.07 -26.00 -26.09
CA VAL A 88 12.31 -25.69 -25.36
C VAL A 88 12.64 -24.19 -25.40
N LYS A 89 12.38 -23.53 -26.53
CA LYS A 89 12.55 -22.08 -26.64
C LYS A 89 11.53 -21.33 -25.79
N MET A 90 10.28 -21.78 -25.75
CA MET A 90 9.19 -21.12 -25.03
C MET A 90 9.28 -21.33 -23.51
N GLN A 91 9.61 -22.55 -23.07
CA GLN A 91 9.68 -22.91 -21.65
C GLN A 91 11.00 -22.49 -20.99
N TYR A 92 12.12 -22.69 -21.67
CA TYR A 92 13.45 -22.51 -21.08
C TYR A 92 14.24 -21.34 -21.68
N GLY A 93 13.72 -20.65 -22.70
CA GLY A 93 14.44 -19.57 -23.39
C GLY A 93 15.69 -20.04 -24.15
N ILE A 94 15.87 -21.36 -24.32
CA ILE A 94 17.05 -21.95 -24.95
C ILE A 94 16.91 -21.84 -26.47
N SER A 95 17.89 -21.25 -27.14
CA SER A 95 17.89 -21.18 -28.60
C SER A 95 18.11 -22.57 -29.21
N LEU A 96 17.52 -22.86 -30.37
CA LEU A 96 17.75 -24.13 -31.07
C LEU A 96 19.25 -24.36 -31.39
N GLU A 97 20.03 -23.29 -31.50
CA GLU A 97 21.49 -23.36 -31.66
C GLU A 97 22.19 -23.89 -30.42
N ASP A 98 21.86 -23.34 -29.25
CA ASP A 98 22.40 -23.81 -27.98
C ASP A 98 21.92 -25.22 -27.66
N PHE A 99 20.63 -25.48 -27.90
CA PHE A 99 20.01 -26.78 -27.68
C PHE A 99 20.77 -27.91 -28.39
N LEU A 100 21.24 -27.64 -29.62
CA LEU A 100 22.04 -28.57 -30.41
C LEU A 100 23.53 -28.54 -30.07
N SER A 101 24.15 -27.36 -30.08
CA SER A 101 25.61 -27.22 -29.95
C SER A 101 26.13 -27.61 -28.56
N LYS A 102 25.30 -27.47 -27.53
CA LYS A 102 25.62 -27.83 -26.15
C LYS A 102 25.05 -29.20 -25.74
N LYS A 103 24.54 -29.96 -26.72
CA LYS A 103 23.93 -31.30 -26.55
C LYS A 103 22.80 -31.36 -25.52
N LEU A 104 22.08 -30.25 -25.34
CA LEU A 104 21.04 -30.15 -24.32
C LEU A 104 19.82 -31.00 -24.65
N TYR A 105 19.65 -31.44 -25.89
CA TYR A 105 18.61 -32.41 -26.26
C TYR A 105 18.77 -33.78 -25.58
N GLU A 106 19.91 -34.05 -24.93
CA GLU A 106 20.17 -35.25 -24.12
C GLU A 106 19.73 -35.08 -22.65
N LEU A 107 19.43 -33.86 -22.23
CA LEU A 107 19.05 -33.51 -20.86
C LEU A 107 17.55 -33.69 -20.61
N SER A 108 17.21 -34.01 -19.36
CA SER A 108 15.83 -33.97 -18.86
C SER A 108 15.32 -32.52 -18.76
N ASP A 109 14.00 -32.34 -18.64
CA ASP A 109 13.39 -31.03 -18.45
C ASP A 109 13.94 -30.28 -17.22
N TYR A 110 14.21 -31.01 -16.12
CA TYR A 110 14.87 -30.48 -14.93
C TYR A 110 16.29 -29.99 -15.23
N GLU A 111 17.11 -30.78 -15.91
CA GLU A 111 18.49 -30.42 -16.27
C GLU A 111 18.54 -29.28 -17.30
N LEU A 112 17.55 -29.19 -18.19
CA LEU A 112 17.37 -28.07 -19.11
C LEU A 112 17.04 -26.77 -18.36
N ALA A 113 16.18 -26.85 -17.35
CA ALA A 113 15.88 -25.71 -16.47
C ALA A 113 17.15 -25.28 -15.71
N VAL A 114 17.90 -26.21 -15.12
CA VAL A 114 19.17 -25.92 -14.44
C VAL A 114 20.20 -25.31 -15.38
N TRP A 115 20.31 -25.81 -16.62
CA TRP A 115 21.24 -25.27 -17.62
C TRP A 115 20.83 -23.86 -18.09
N ALA A 116 19.54 -23.64 -18.33
CA ALA A 116 19.01 -22.32 -18.66
C ALA A 116 19.22 -21.32 -17.52
N GLU A 117 19.11 -21.77 -16.27
CA GLU A 117 19.39 -20.96 -15.08
C GLU A 117 20.88 -20.58 -14.99
N LYS A 118 21.81 -21.54 -15.15
CA LYS A 118 23.26 -21.26 -15.18
C LYS A 118 23.68 -20.35 -16.33
N LYS A 119 23.06 -20.47 -17.50
CA LYS A 119 23.34 -19.55 -18.64
C LYS A 119 22.88 -18.12 -18.35
N ASN A 120 21.87 -17.96 -17.51
CA ASN A 120 21.32 -16.66 -17.10
C ASN A 120 21.95 -16.12 -15.80
N GLU A 121 22.89 -16.84 -15.18
CA GLU A 121 23.75 -16.30 -14.11
C GLU A 121 24.62 -15.18 -14.72
N GLY A 122 24.18 -13.94 -14.48
CA GLY A 122 24.69 -12.73 -15.12
C GLY A 122 23.59 -11.72 -15.49
N LYS A 123 22.31 -12.14 -15.47
CA LYS A 123 21.17 -11.22 -15.48
C LYS A 123 20.40 -11.39 -14.16
N ALA A 124 20.11 -10.27 -13.50
CA ALA A 124 19.42 -10.23 -12.21
C ALA A 124 18.21 -11.20 -12.17
N PRO A 125 17.97 -11.91 -11.05
CA PRO A 125 16.90 -12.92 -10.97
C PRO A 125 15.56 -12.31 -11.35
N GLY A 126 14.88 -12.92 -12.34
CA GLY A 126 13.59 -12.46 -12.83
C GLY A 126 12.57 -12.30 -11.70
N GLY A 127 11.79 -11.20 -11.75
CA GLY A 127 10.93 -10.77 -10.64
C GLY A 127 10.03 -11.86 -10.06
N ARG A 128 9.51 -12.80 -10.86
CA ARG A 128 8.66 -13.90 -10.37
C ARG A 128 9.39 -14.86 -9.41
N LYS A 129 10.62 -15.30 -9.76
CA LYS A 129 11.41 -16.24 -8.94
C LYS A 129 11.78 -15.62 -7.59
N LYS A 130 12.12 -14.32 -7.58
CA LYS A 130 12.37 -13.55 -6.35
C LYS A 130 11.19 -13.63 -5.38
N TRP A 131 9.97 -13.45 -5.86
CA TRP A 131 8.78 -13.45 -4.98
C TRP A 131 8.41 -14.86 -4.51
N ILE A 132 8.54 -15.87 -5.36
CA ILE A 132 8.31 -17.27 -4.96
C ILE A 132 9.31 -17.71 -3.89
N LEU A 133 10.60 -17.36 -4.04
CA LEU A 133 11.61 -17.63 -3.01
C LEU A 133 11.29 -16.94 -1.68
N ARG A 134 10.76 -15.71 -1.72
CA ARG A 134 10.31 -15.02 -0.50
C ARG A 134 9.08 -15.68 0.14
N VAL A 135 8.15 -16.21 -0.66
CA VAL A 135 7.01 -17.00 -0.14
C VAL A 135 7.54 -18.27 0.52
N ALA A 136 8.43 -19.01 -0.14
CA ALA A 136 9.06 -20.22 0.40
C ALA A 136 9.79 -19.94 1.73
N ASP A 137 10.61 -18.88 1.78
CA ASP A 137 11.31 -18.44 2.98
C ASP A 137 10.36 -18.09 4.14
N LYS A 138 9.23 -17.42 3.84
CA LYS A 138 8.24 -17.05 4.86
C LYS A 138 7.39 -18.21 5.37
N THR A 139 7.09 -19.18 4.51
CA THR A 139 6.17 -20.28 4.82
C THR A 139 6.90 -21.55 5.29
N GLY A 140 8.20 -21.66 5.01
CA GLY A 140 8.95 -22.91 5.14
C GLY A 140 8.65 -23.93 4.04
N TRP A 141 7.83 -23.58 3.04
CA TRP A 141 7.55 -24.43 1.89
C TRP A 141 8.80 -24.63 1.03
N SER A 142 8.85 -25.75 0.30
CA SER A 142 9.83 -25.88 -0.77
C SER A 142 9.55 -24.85 -1.87
N PHE A 143 10.56 -24.53 -2.68
CA PHE A 143 10.36 -23.62 -3.81
C PHE A 143 9.30 -24.16 -4.78
N GLU A 144 9.25 -25.47 -4.99
CA GLU A 144 8.27 -26.16 -5.83
C GLU A 144 6.85 -25.97 -5.29
N GLU A 145 6.65 -26.19 -3.99
CA GLU A 145 5.35 -26.01 -3.33
C GLU A 145 4.88 -24.55 -3.37
N ALA A 146 5.77 -23.59 -3.09
CA ALA A 146 5.46 -22.17 -3.21
C ALA A 146 5.14 -21.76 -4.65
N SER A 147 5.87 -22.31 -5.64
CA SER A 147 5.65 -22.05 -7.06
C SER A 147 4.29 -22.58 -7.55
N GLU A 148 3.91 -23.77 -7.11
CA GLU A 148 2.62 -24.40 -7.43
C GLU A 148 1.46 -23.56 -6.89
N LYS A 149 1.49 -23.22 -5.60
CA LYS A 149 0.42 -22.44 -4.94
C LYS A 149 0.28 -21.04 -5.53
N VAL A 150 1.39 -20.36 -5.83
CA VAL A 150 1.40 -19.05 -6.54
C VAL A 150 0.79 -19.18 -7.94
N THR A 151 1.09 -20.26 -8.65
CA THR A 151 0.59 -20.50 -10.01
C THR A 151 -0.90 -20.82 -10.01
N ARG A 152 -1.37 -21.61 -9.03
CA ARG A 152 -2.80 -21.88 -8.82
C ARG A 152 -3.58 -20.61 -8.52
N ALA A 153 -3.08 -19.77 -7.61
CA ALA A 153 -3.71 -18.48 -7.32
C ALA A 153 -3.71 -17.52 -8.53
N GLN A 154 -2.66 -17.55 -9.35
CA GLN A 154 -2.65 -16.81 -10.61
C GLN A 154 -3.71 -17.31 -11.59
N ALA A 155 -3.91 -18.62 -11.71
CA ALA A 155 -4.90 -19.20 -12.61
C ALA A 155 -6.34 -18.97 -12.11
N ALA A 156 -6.58 -19.13 -10.80
CA ALA A 156 -7.90 -18.98 -10.20
C ALA A 156 -8.35 -17.52 -10.08
N PHE A 157 -7.42 -16.59 -9.77
CA PHE A 157 -7.77 -15.22 -9.38
C PHE A 157 -7.01 -14.13 -10.17
N GLY A 158 -6.16 -14.49 -11.12
CA GLY A 158 -5.38 -13.53 -11.91
C GLY A 158 -4.24 -12.84 -11.14
N VAL A 159 -3.88 -13.34 -9.96
CA VAL A 159 -2.89 -12.71 -9.06
C VAL A 159 -1.45 -12.97 -9.53
N LYS A 160 -0.61 -11.92 -9.55
CA LYS A 160 0.83 -12.05 -9.85
C LYS A 160 1.63 -12.49 -8.61
N ALA A 161 2.74 -13.22 -8.79
CA ALA A 161 3.61 -13.69 -7.69
C ALA A 161 4.04 -12.60 -6.69
N LYS A 162 4.28 -11.36 -7.16
CA LYS A 162 4.54 -10.21 -6.28
C LYS A 162 3.37 -9.96 -5.33
N ALA A 163 2.15 -9.84 -5.88
CA ALA A 163 0.94 -9.59 -5.13
C ALA A 163 0.62 -10.75 -4.17
N TYR A 164 0.86 -11.99 -4.59
CA TYR A 164 0.70 -13.17 -3.74
C TYR A 164 1.58 -13.11 -2.49
N TYR A 165 2.84 -12.68 -2.65
CA TYR A 165 3.74 -12.48 -1.53
C TYR A 165 3.39 -11.24 -0.69
N THR A 166 3.22 -10.07 -1.33
CA THR A 166 3.06 -8.79 -0.63
C THR A 166 1.76 -8.68 0.14
N HIS A 167 0.71 -9.41 -0.27
CA HIS A 167 -0.56 -9.46 0.45
C HIS A 167 -0.69 -10.72 1.31
N LYS A 168 0.42 -11.41 1.62
CA LYS A 168 0.42 -12.62 2.46
C LYS A 168 -0.65 -13.64 2.05
N MET A 169 -0.89 -13.78 0.74
CA MET A 169 -1.95 -14.67 0.23
C MET A 169 -1.67 -16.16 0.52
N TYR A 170 -0.44 -16.48 0.92
CA TYR A 170 -0.07 -17.80 1.44
C TYR A 170 -0.65 -18.11 2.82
N GLU A 171 -1.14 -17.11 3.56
CA GLU A 171 -1.82 -17.26 4.86
C GLU A 171 -3.35 -17.21 4.72
N MET A 172 -3.85 -16.93 3.51
CA MET A 172 -5.26 -16.69 3.22
C MET A 172 -5.96 -17.94 2.71
N SER A 173 -7.26 -18.05 2.99
CA SER A 173 -8.18 -18.93 2.28
C SER A 173 -8.35 -18.51 0.82
N GLU A 174 -8.84 -19.41 -0.03
CA GLU A 174 -9.15 -19.10 -1.44
C GLU A 174 -10.18 -17.95 -1.55
N THR A 175 -11.11 -17.83 -0.60
CA THR A 175 -12.11 -16.76 -0.55
C THR A 175 -11.49 -15.40 -0.21
N GLU A 176 -10.59 -15.34 0.76
CA GLU A 176 -9.85 -14.11 1.11
C GLU A 176 -8.95 -13.68 -0.05
N MET A 177 -8.26 -14.63 -0.70
CA MET A 177 -7.47 -14.37 -1.90
C MET A 177 -8.32 -13.81 -3.04
N ALA A 178 -9.50 -14.36 -3.30
CA ALA A 178 -10.42 -13.85 -4.32
C ALA A 178 -10.85 -12.40 -4.02
N THR A 179 -11.10 -12.09 -2.74
CA THR A 179 -11.47 -10.74 -2.30
C THR A 179 -10.34 -9.73 -2.51
N VAL A 180 -9.12 -10.10 -2.13
CA VAL A 180 -7.93 -9.25 -2.36
C VAL A 180 -7.65 -9.12 -3.87
N ALA A 181 -7.79 -10.19 -4.65
CA ALA A 181 -7.63 -10.15 -6.10
C ALA A 181 -8.66 -9.22 -6.78
N LEU A 182 -9.92 -9.25 -6.33
CA LEU A 182 -10.97 -8.35 -6.81
C LEU A 182 -10.69 -6.89 -6.44
N ARG A 183 -10.14 -6.63 -5.25
CA ARG A 183 -9.69 -5.29 -4.85
C ARG A 183 -8.56 -4.80 -5.75
N LEU A 184 -7.57 -5.64 -6.02
CA LEU A 184 -6.43 -5.31 -6.89
C LEU A 184 -6.86 -5.08 -8.34
N SER A 185 -7.81 -5.85 -8.86
CA SER A 185 -8.34 -5.65 -10.21
C SER A 185 -9.12 -4.34 -10.32
N ARG A 186 -9.93 -3.99 -9.32
CA ARG A 186 -10.62 -2.68 -9.25
C ARG A 186 -9.64 -1.50 -9.16
N GLN A 187 -8.58 -1.63 -8.37
CA GLN A 187 -7.52 -0.61 -8.31
C GLN A 187 -6.82 -0.44 -9.66
N GLN A 188 -6.54 -1.55 -10.35
CA GLN A 188 -5.95 -1.53 -11.69
C GLN A 188 -6.89 -0.87 -12.71
N ALA A 189 -8.18 -1.21 -12.68
CA ALA A 189 -9.20 -0.60 -13.55
C ALA A 189 -9.31 0.91 -13.33
N ARG A 190 -9.33 1.38 -12.07
CA ARG A 190 -9.32 2.82 -11.76
C ARG A 190 -8.07 3.53 -12.30
N ARG A 191 -6.90 2.90 -12.19
CA ARG A 191 -5.68 3.47 -12.77
C ARG A 191 -5.74 3.53 -14.28
N ASP A 192 -6.32 2.51 -14.90
CA ASP A 192 -6.48 2.46 -16.36
C ASP A 192 -7.47 3.53 -16.84
N GLU A 193 -8.56 3.77 -16.11
CA GLU A 193 -9.47 4.89 -16.37
C GLU A 193 -8.76 6.26 -16.33
N VAL A 194 -7.84 6.47 -15.38
CA VAL A 194 -7.04 7.69 -15.33
C VAL A 194 -6.08 7.79 -16.53
N TYR A 195 -5.48 6.68 -16.95
CA TYR A 195 -4.68 6.67 -18.19
C TYR A 195 -5.52 7.00 -19.42
N ASP A 196 -6.73 6.45 -19.53
CA ASP A 196 -7.63 6.71 -20.64
C ASP A 196 -8.05 8.18 -20.68
N LYS A 197 -8.30 8.80 -19.52
CA LYS A 197 -8.57 10.26 -19.44
C LYS A 197 -7.36 11.10 -19.85
N ILE A 198 -6.15 10.75 -19.39
CA ILE A 198 -4.92 11.44 -19.83
C ILE A 198 -4.75 11.27 -21.35
N TYR A 199 -5.05 10.10 -21.90
CA TYR A 199 -5.00 9.85 -23.33
C TYR A 199 -6.04 10.68 -24.09
N GLU A 200 -7.27 10.78 -23.59
CA GLU A 200 -8.31 11.61 -24.20
C GLU A 200 -7.92 13.09 -24.23
N ILE A 201 -7.40 13.60 -23.12
CA ILE A 201 -7.05 15.03 -22.96
C ILE A 201 -5.76 15.39 -23.69
N CYS A 202 -4.75 14.51 -23.68
CA CYS A 202 -3.39 14.84 -24.15
C CYS A 202 -2.90 13.99 -25.31
N SER A 203 -3.67 13.00 -25.74
CA SER A 203 -3.24 11.96 -26.70
C SER A 203 -1.98 11.20 -26.27
N LYS A 204 -1.67 11.16 -24.96
CA LYS A 204 -0.51 10.44 -24.39
C LYS A 204 -0.89 9.02 -23.99
N THR A 205 -0.22 8.05 -24.57
CA THR A 205 -0.35 6.63 -24.21
C THR A 205 0.11 6.37 -22.78
N LYS A 206 -0.35 5.25 -22.20
CA LYS A 206 0.08 4.78 -20.88
C LYS A 206 1.61 4.64 -20.77
N GLU A 207 2.26 4.21 -21.86
CA GLU A 207 3.71 4.09 -21.96
C GLU A 207 4.41 5.46 -21.92
N GLU A 208 3.87 6.46 -22.62
CA GLU A 208 4.40 7.83 -22.62
C GLU A 208 4.25 8.49 -21.24
N VAL A 209 3.07 8.37 -20.62
CA VAL A 209 2.85 8.88 -19.25
C VAL A 209 3.81 8.22 -18.27
N ARG A 210 4.00 6.90 -18.34
CA ARG A 210 4.96 6.19 -17.50
C ARG A 210 6.40 6.65 -17.75
N ALA A 211 6.77 6.89 -18.99
CA ALA A 211 8.11 7.40 -19.32
C ALA A 211 8.32 8.81 -18.75
N GLU A 212 7.31 9.67 -18.83
CA GLU A 212 7.35 11.01 -18.22
C GLU A 212 7.42 10.97 -16.69
N MET A 213 6.61 10.13 -16.05
CA MET A 213 6.69 9.91 -14.61
C MET A 213 8.05 9.36 -14.18
N GLU A 214 8.65 8.47 -14.99
CA GLU A 214 10.00 7.98 -14.74
C GLU A 214 11.06 9.09 -14.89
N LYS A 215 10.89 10.01 -15.85
CA LYS A 215 11.75 11.21 -15.94
C LYS A 215 11.64 12.07 -14.69
N ILE A 216 10.42 12.26 -14.16
CA ILE A 216 10.21 12.98 -12.89
C ILE A 216 10.89 12.22 -11.75
N ARG A 217 10.69 10.91 -11.65
CA ARG A 217 11.34 10.06 -10.63
C ARG A 217 12.86 10.13 -10.70
N LEU A 218 13.46 10.12 -11.89
CA LEU A 218 14.91 10.24 -12.05
C LEU A 218 15.44 11.62 -11.66
N LYS A 219 14.62 12.67 -11.77
CA LYS A 219 14.99 14.04 -11.35
C LYS A 219 14.71 14.29 -9.87
N GLN A 220 13.67 13.65 -9.33
CA GLN A 220 13.18 13.75 -7.97
C GLN A 220 13.08 12.33 -7.38
N PRO A 221 14.22 11.65 -7.15
CA PRO A 221 14.27 10.24 -6.75
C PRO A 221 13.59 9.93 -5.41
N PHE A 222 13.37 10.96 -4.58
CA PHE A 222 12.70 10.83 -3.29
C PHE A 222 11.19 11.02 -3.37
N PHE A 223 10.69 11.52 -4.51
CA PHE A 223 9.27 11.80 -4.69
C PHE A 223 8.67 10.94 -5.81
N THR A 224 7.91 9.93 -5.41
CA THR A 224 7.17 9.09 -6.37
C THR A 224 5.83 9.73 -6.69
N VAL A 225 5.76 10.40 -7.84
CA VAL A 225 4.47 10.87 -8.39
C VAL A 225 3.66 9.66 -8.84
N GLY A 226 2.45 9.48 -8.31
CA GLY A 226 1.49 8.50 -8.80
C GLY A 226 0.73 8.99 -10.04
N VAL A 227 0.11 8.08 -10.81
CA VAL A 227 -0.63 8.46 -12.02
C VAL A 227 -1.78 9.43 -11.71
N ASN A 228 -2.44 9.25 -10.56
CA ASN A 228 -3.51 10.15 -10.12
C ASN A 228 -2.96 11.54 -9.80
N TRP A 229 -1.76 11.67 -9.24
CA TRP A 229 -1.15 12.98 -8.94
C TRP A 229 -0.70 13.67 -10.22
N TYR A 230 -0.09 12.90 -11.12
CA TYR A 230 0.29 13.40 -12.44
C TYR A 230 -0.92 13.99 -13.20
N PHE A 231 -2.10 13.37 -13.06
CA PHE A 231 -3.36 13.88 -13.61
C PHE A 231 -4.00 15.01 -12.80
N ASP A 232 -4.28 14.79 -11.51
CA ASP A 232 -5.01 15.72 -10.64
C ASP A 232 -4.32 17.09 -10.55
N TYR A 233 -2.98 17.10 -10.61
CA TYR A 233 -2.17 18.33 -10.52
C TYR A 233 -1.65 18.81 -11.89
N GLY A 234 -2.16 18.25 -12.99
CA GLY A 234 -1.90 18.75 -14.34
C GLY A 234 -0.43 18.67 -14.76
N ILE A 235 0.36 17.76 -14.19
CA ILE A 235 1.79 17.65 -14.51
C ILE A 235 1.98 17.30 -16.00
N TYR A 236 0.98 16.64 -16.61
CA TYR A 236 0.94 16.37 -18.04
C TYR A 236 0.92 17.60 -18.94
N GLU A 237 0.51 18.75 -18.41
CA GLU A 237 0.42 20.04 -19.12
C GLU A 237 1.79 20.72 -19.24
N LEU A 238 2.79 20.25 -18.49
CA LEU A 238 4.11 20.86 -18.38
C LEU A 238 5.10 20.25 -19.37
N ASP A 239 5.98 21.09 -19.93
CA ASP A 239 7.15 20.63 -20.65
C ASP A 239 8.23 20.27 -19.62
N LEU A 240 8.38 18.97 -19.31
CA LEU A 240 9.31 18.50 -18.29
C LEU A 240 10.78 18.88 -18.54
N GLU A 241 11.17 19.31 -19.75
CA GLU A 241 12.52 19.80 -20.03
C GLU A 241 12.69 21.29 -19.74
N LYS A 242 11.61 22.08 -19.85
CA LYS A 242 11.65 23.54 -19.66
C LYS A 242 11.07 24.01 -18.33
N ASP A 243 10.07 23.29 -17.82
CA ASP A 243 9.24 23.71 -16.69
C ASP A 243 9.64 23.03 -15.38
N ASN A 244 10.93 22.74 -15.21
CA ASN A 244 11.44 21.97 -14.07
C ASN A 244 11.05 22.61 -12.72
N TYR A 245 11.10 23.94 -12.64
CA TYR A 245 10.68 24.69 -11.45
C TYR A 245 9.18 24.58 -11.17
N GLU A 246 8.34 24.49 -12.22
CA GLU A 246 6.90 24.37 -12.07
C GLU A 246 6.51 22.96 -11.62
N VAL A 247 7.18 21.93 -12.14
CA VAL A 247 7.02 20.54 -11.67
C VAL A 247 7.33 20.46 -10.18
N ASP A 248 8.48 21.00 -9.76
CA ASP A 248 8.87 21.04 -8.34
C ASP A 248 7.85 21.83 -7.51
N ARG A 249 7.39 22.99 -8.00
CA ARG A 249 6.39 23.81 -7.30
C ARG A 249 5.07 23.06 -7.11
N ARG A 250 4.54 22.38 -8.14
CA ARG A 250 3.27 21.63 -8.05
C ARG A 250 3.38 20.43 -7.12
N ILE A 251 4.53 19.75 -7.12
CA ILE A 251 4.85 18.68 -6.16
C ILE A 251 4.86 19.23 -4.73
N GLN A 252 5.61 20.30 -4.47
CA GLN A 252 5.71 20.91 -3.14
C GLN A 252 4.37 21.48 -2.66
N THR A 253 3.59 22.09 -3.55
CA THR A 253 2.25 22.60 -3.23
C THR A 253 1.27 21.47 -2.93
N THR A 254 1.38 20.35 -3.64
CA THR A 254 0.62 19.14 -3.30
C THR A 254 0.91 18.71 -1.87
N ILE A 255 2.19 18.54 -1.51
CA ILE A 255 2.60 18.17 -0.14
C ILE A 255 2.05 19.18 0.89
N TRP A 256 2.13 20.48 0.59
CA TRP A 256 1.57 21.52 1.45
C TRP A 256 0.07 21.36 1.69
N ILE A 257 -0.71 21.04 0.65
CA ILE A 257 -2.14 20.72 0.79
C ILE A 257 -2.34 19.57 1.79
N TRP A 258 -1.56 18.49 1.72
CA TRP A 258 -1.69 17.38 2.68
C TRP A 258 -1.42 17.82 4.13
N GLN A 259 -0.36 18.61 4.34
CA GLN A 259 0.03 19.13 5.64
C GLN A 259 -1.03 20.09 6.21
N LEU A 260 -1.45 21.06 5.40
CA LEU A 260 -2.45 22.06 5.77
C LEU A 260 -3.80 21.39 6.06
N ALA A 261 -4.24 20.41 5.25
CA ALA A 261 -5.44 19.64 5.52
C ALA A 261 -5.40 18.89 6.85
N SER A 262 -4.22 18.36 7.24
CA SER A 262 -4.06 17.66 8.52
C SER A 262 -4.23 18.62 9.69
N ARG A 263 -3.54 19.76 9.67
CA ARG A 263 -3.65 20.79 10.72
C ARG A 263 -5.07 21.32 10.87
N ILE A 264 -5.75 21.61 9.76
CA ILE A 264 -7.13 22.08 9.78
C ILE A 264 -8.05 21.02 10.41
N ARG A 265 -7.90 19.74 10.06
CA ARG A 265 -8.70 18.67 10.66
C ARG A 265 -8.50 18.57 12.18
N GLU A 266 -7.28 18.70 12.68
CA GLU A 266 -6.99 18.71 14.13
C GLU A 266 -7.68 19.88 14.85
N LYS A 267 -7.67 21.07 14.23
CA LYS A 267 -8.36 22.24 14.75
C LYS A 267 -9.88 22.12 14.68
N ILE A 268 -10.42 21.54 13.60
CA ILE A 268 -11.86 21.24 13.49
C ILE A 268 -12.32 20.37 14.65
N VAL A 269 -11.56 19.34 15.04
CA VAL A 269 -11.88 18.52 16.23
C VAL A 269 -11.91 19.38 17.50
N SER A 270 -10.97 20.32 17.65
CA SER A 270 -10.96 21.24 18.80
C SER A 270 -12.16 22.19 18.82
N ILE A 271 -12.66 22.59 17.64
CA ILE A 271 -13.88 23.38 17.49
C ILE A 271 -15.11 22.55 17.87
N GLU A 272 -15.19 21.29 17.44
CA GLU A 272 -16.27 20.36 17.81
C GLU A 272 -16.34 20.15 19.33
N ASP A 273 -15.19 20.08 19.99
CA ASP A 273 -15.06 19.97 21.46
C ASP A 273 -15.39 21.28 22.21
N GLY A 274 -15.68 22.38 21.49
CA GLY A 274 -15.91 23.70 22.08
C GLY A 274 -14.66 24.35 22.67
N LYS A 275 -13.46 23.87 22.33
CA LYS A 275 -12.16 24.38 22.81
C LYS A 275 -11.61 25.52 21.95
N MET A 276 -12.19 25.74 20.76
CA MET A 276 -11.73 26.70 19.76
C MET A 276 -12.93 27.25 18.96
N ASN A 277 -12.83 28.47 18.46
CA ASN A 277 -13.81 29.07 17.53
C ASN A 277 -13.37 28.90 16.07
N TYR A 278 -14.31 28.78 15.14
CA TYR A 278 -14.01 28.74 13.71
C TYR A 278 -13.21 29.95 13.20
N ALA A 279 -13.42 31.13 13.78
CA ALA A 279 -12.63 32.33 13.44
C ALA A 279 -11.11 32.13 13.63
N GLU A 280 -10.69 31.17 14.46
CA GLU A 280 -9.27 30.85 14.70
C GLU A 280 -8.66 29.91 13.65
N VAL A 281 -9.48 29.33 12.76
CA VAL A 281 -9.04 28.45 11.65
C VAL A 281 -9.45 28.98 10.27
N GLU A 282 -10.26 30.03 10.21
CA GLU A 282 -10.81 30.59 8.96
C GLU A 282 -9.71 30.97 7.96
N ASP A 283 -8.64 31.63 8.41
CA ASP A 283 -7.51 32.01 7.55
C ASP A 283 -6.79 30.79 6.95
N GLU A 284 -6.62 29.71 7.74
CA GLU A 284 -6.01 28.47 7.24
C GLU A 284 -6.93 27.74 6.26
N VAL A 285 -8.25 27.76 6.50
CA VAL A 285 -9.23 27.23 5.54
C VAL A 285 -9.18 28.03 4.24
N ASN A 286 -9.14 29.36 4.30
CA ASN A 286 -9.01 30.21 3.12
C ASN A 286 -7.69 29.94 2.37
N GLU A 287 -6.57 29.83 3.09
CA GLU A 287 -5.28 29.42 2.52
C GLU A 287 -5.38 28.05 1.85
N PHE A 288 -6.15 27.11 2.43
CA PHE A 288 -6.36 25.80 1.85
C PHE A 288 -7.13 25.85 0.53
N TYR A 289 -8.22 26.62 0.46
CA TYR A 289 -8.94 26.86 -0.80
C TYR A 289 -8.02 27.47 -1.85
N GLU A 290 -7.28 28.53 -1.52
CA GLU A 290 -6.35 29.17 -2.45
C GLU A 290 -5.23 28.23 -2.93
N THR A 291 -4.73 27.39 -2.04
CA THR A 291 -3.65 26.44 -2.35
C THR A 291 -4.13 25.33 -3.27
N VAL A 292 -5.32 24.79 -3.01
CA VAL A 292 -5.95 23.77 -3.87
C VAL A 292 -6.23 24.35 -5.26
N ASP A 293 -6.75 25.57 -5.33
CA ASP A 293 -7.07 26.24 -6.59
C ASP A 293 -5.85 26.41 -7.50
N LYS A 294 -4.70 26.80 -6.93
CA LYS A 294 -3.42 26.99 -7.66
C LYS A 294 -2.93 25.75 -8.40
N VAL A 295 -3.32 24.54 -7.96
CA VAL A 295 -2.82 23.27 -8.54
C VAL A 295 -3.91 22.38 -9.11
N LEU A 296 -5.17 22.81 -9.05
CA LEU A 296 -6.28 22.04 -9.58
C LEU A 296 -6.26 22.08 -11.12
N SER A 297 -6.01 20.93 -11.75
CA SER A 297 -5.91 20.85 -13.21
C SER A 297 -7.25 21.06 -13.92
N ASN A 298 -7.19 21.48 -15.19
CA ASN A 298 -8.39 21.65 -16.01
C ASN A 298 -9.12 20.33 -16.22
N GLY A 299 -8.38 19.25 -16.51
CA GLY A 299 -8.97 17.92 -16.67
C GLY A 299 -9.67 17.42 -15.41
N LYS A 300 -9.12 17.71 -14.22
CA LYS A 300 -9.78 17.38 -12.96
C LYS A 300 -11.03 18.22 -12.73
N ARG A 301 -11.00 19.53 -13.05
CA ARG A 301 -12.19 20.40 -12.97
C ARG A 301 -13.33 19.86 -13.84
N GLU A 302 -13.07 19.56 -15.11
CA GLU A 302 -14.08 19.03 -16.03
C GLU A 302 -14.70 17.74 -15.50
N MET A 303 -13.89 16.82 -14.97
CA MET A 303 -14.39 15.57 -14.36
C MET A 303 -15.30 15.82 -13.15
N LEU A 304 -14.94 16.77 -12.28
CA LEU A 304 -15.77 17.12 -11.11
C LEU A 304 -17.09 17.79 -11.56
N ILE A 305 -17.04 18.62 -12.60
CA ILE A 305 -18.25 19.26 -13.17
C ILE A 305 -19.19 18.24 -13.79
N GLU A 306 -18.67 17.28 -14.53
CA GLU A 306 -19.46 16.18 -15.09
C GLU A 306 -20.22 15.40 -13.99
N THR A 307 -19.68 15.35 -12.78
CA THR A 307 -20.32 14.67 -11.64
C THR A 307 -21.52 15.46 -11.11
N VAL A 308 -21.49 16.80 -11.15
CA VAL A 308 -22.50 17.67 -10.51
C VAL A 308 -23.46 18.34 -11.50
N LYS A 309 -23.19 18.31 -12.82
CA LYS A 309 -24.00 19.02 -13.83
C LYS A 309 -25.49 18.69 -13.83
N TYR A 310 -25.84 17.46 -13.44
CA TYR A 310 -27.23 17.02 -13.33
C TYR A 310 -27.94 17.49 -12.05
N ALA A 311 -27.16 17.81 -11.01
CA ALA A 311 -27.69 18.23 -9.71
C ALA A 311 -27.67 19.76 -9.52
N VAL A 312 -26.78 20.47 -10.21
CA VAL A 312 -26.68 21.94 -10.19
C VAL A 312 -26.65 22.45 -11.64
N PRO A 313 -27.80 22.59 -12.31
CA PRO A 313 -27.85 22.96 -13.73
C PRO A 313 -27.12 24.26 -14.07
N GLU A 314 -27.02 25.19 -13.11
CA GLU A 314 -26.35 26.48 -13.25
C GLU A 314 -24.85 26.35 -13.59
N VAL A 315 -24.20 25.23 -13.23
CA VAL A 315 -22.79 24.97 -13.57
C VAL A 315 -22.58 24.85 -15.09
N GLU A 316 -23.62 24.53 -15.85
CA GLU A 316 -23.51 24.49 -17.32
C GLU A 316 -23.41 25.90 -17.91
N THR A 317 -24.09 26.86 -17.30
CA THR A 317 -24.31 28.19 -17.89
C THR A 317 -23.47 29.32 -17.28
N ASP A 318 -22.98 29.17 -16.05
CA ASP A 318 -22.19 30.20 -15.35
C ASP A 318 -20.77 29.69 -15.03
N GLU A 319 -19.76 30.35 -15.62
CA GLU A 319 -18.35 29.97 -15.51
C GLU A 319 -17.80 30.14 -14.09
N LYS A 320 -18.27 31.16 -13.35
CA LYS A 320 -17.83 31.39 -11.98
C LYS A 320 -18.41 30.34 -11.04
N ILE A 321 -19.71 30.07 -11.15
CA ILE A 321 -20.36 29.01 -10.37
C ILE A 321 -19.71 27.65 -10.67
N ARG A 322 -19.43 27.36 -11.94
CA ARG A 322 -18.69 26.17 -12.36
C ARG A 322 -17.35 26.08 -11.63
N HIS A 323 -16.55 27.14 -11.68
CA HIS A 323 -15.24 27.16 -11.01
C HIS A 323 -15.36 26.89 -9.50
N ASP A 324 -16.22 27.66 -8.82
CA ASP A 324 -16.35 27.62 -7.36
C ASP A 324 -16.87 26.26 -6.87
N VAL A 325 -17.81 25.63 -7.60
CA VAL A 325 -18.33 24.29 -7.28
C VAL A 325 -17.23 23.22 -7.42
N ALA A 326 -16.47 23.25 -8.52
CA ALA A 326 -15.41 22.27 -8.73
C ALA A 326 -14.31 22.38 -7.66
N LEU A 327 -13.93 23.62 -7.31
CA LEU A 327 -12.96 23.88 -6.26
C LEU A 327 -13.48 23.40 -4.89
N ASP A 328 -14.71 23.76 -4.53
CA ASP A 328 -15.30 23.38 -3.25
C ASP A 328 -15.50 21.87 -3.11
N MET A 329 -15.86 21.18 -4.20
CA MET A 329 -15.93 19.73 -4.24
C MET A 329 -14.55 19.09 -4.02
N ARG A 330 -13.51 19.61 -4.68
CA ARG A 330 -12.13 19.13 -4.49
C ARG A 330 -11.62 19.39 -3.08
N VAL A 331 -11.91 20.56 -2.52
CA VAL A 331 -11.58 20.90 -1.13
C VAL A 331 -12.27 19.94 -0.17
N THR A 332 -13.56 19.67 -0.37
CA THR A 332 -14.31 18.71 0.44
C THR A 332 -13.70 17.30 0.38
N GLU A 333 -13.27 16.85 -0.80
CA GLU A 333 -12.59 15.57 -0.98
C GLU A 333 -11.25 15.50 -0.24
N LEU A 334 -10.41 16.53 -0.38
CA LEU A 334 -9.07 16.53 0.20
C LEU A 334 -9.08 16.77 1.72
N LEU A 335 -9.93 17.69 2.19
CA LEU A 335 -10.01 18.12 3.58
C LEU A 335 -10.89 17.19 4.41
N LEU A 336 -12.12 16.92 3.96
CA LEU A 336 -13.16 16.22 4.71
C LEU A 336 -13.37 14.76 4.29
N LYS A 337 -12.70 14.30 3.22
CA LYS A 337 -12.70 12.90 2.74
C LYS A 337 -14.07 12.41 2.23
N PHE A 338 -14.88 13.30 1.67
CA PHE A 338 -16.08 12.92 0.91
C PHE A 338 -15.74 12.76 -0.56
N ASN A 339 -16.23 11.71 -1.19
CA ASN A 339 -16.07 11.56 -2.62
C ASN A 339 -17.04 12.50 -3.40
N PRO A 340 -16.80 12.74 -4.70
CA PRO A 340 -17.68 13.58 -5.53
C PRO A 340 -19.15 13.18 -5.53
N ASP A 341 -19.46 11.87 -5.52
CA ASP A 341 -20.84 11.38 -5.48
C ASP A 341 -21.54 11.77 -4.16
N GLU A 342 -20.82 11.69 -3.03
CA GLU A 342 -21.31 12.11 -1.71
C GLU A 342 -21.55 13.62 -1.65
N TYR A 343 -20.72 14.42 -2.32
CA TYR A 343 -20.89 15.87 -2.39
C TYR A 343 -22.23 16.25 -3.06
N VAL A 344 -22.56 15.57 -4.16
CA VAL A 344 -23.84 15.74 -4.88
C VAL A 344 -25.00 15.23 -4.02
N SER A 345 -24.85 14.00 -3.54
CA SER A 345 -25.82 13.26 -2.74
C SER A 345 -26.30 13.98 -1.48
N PHE A 346 -25.40 14.73 -0.81
CA PHE A 346 -25.73 15.49 0.40
C PHE A 346 -26.02 16.97 0.15
N HIS A 347 -26.10 17.38 -1.12
CA HIS A 347 -26.30 18.77 -1.55
C HIS A 347 -25.32 19.71 -0.82
N PHE A 348 -24.02 19.43 -0.94
CA PHE A 348 -22.98 20.20 -0.26
C PHE A 348 -22.69 21.56 -0.89
N TYR A 349 -23.12 21.78 -2.11
CA TYR A 349 -23.02 23.10 -2.74
C TYR A 349 -23.69 24.18 -1.88
N GLY A 350 -22.95 25.25 -1.60
CA GLY A 350 -23.39 26.36 -0.74
C GLY A 350 -23.27 26.12 0.77
N LYS A 351 -22.97 24.90 1.22
CA LYS A 351 -22.72 24.62 2.65
C LYS A 351 -21.30 25.00 3.04
N SER A 352 -21.13 25.54 4.25
CA SER A 352 -19.83 25.78 4.85
C SER A 352 -19.08 24.47 5.18
N ILE A 353 -17.76 24.55 5.36
CA ILE A 353 -16.95 23.42 5.87
C ILE A 353 -17.52 22.90 7.20
N MET A 354 -17.98 23.79 8.07
CA MET A 354 -18.54 23.43 9.37
C MET A 354 -19.89 22.72 9.27
N GLU A 355 -20.71 23.01 8.27
CA GLU A 355 -21.93 22.25 8.01
C GLU A 355 -21.60 20.88 7.40
N LYS A 356 -20.72 20.84 6.39
CA LYS A 356 -20.30 19.60 5.71
C LYS A 356 -19.67 18.61 6.68
N GLN A 357 -18.84 19.08 7.61
CA GLN A 357 -18.12 18.21 8.55
C GLN A 357 -19.03 17.54 9.60
N THR A 358 -20.30 17.95 9.71
CA THR A 358 -21.31 17.26 10.54
C THR A 358 -21.80 15.94 9.92
N TYR A 359 -21.46 15.66 8.67
CA TYR A 359 -21.83 14.43 7.98
C TYR A 359 -20.78 13.34 8.21
N VAL A 360 -21.20 12.07 8.09
CA VAL A 360 -20.32 10.90 8.09
C VAL A 360 -19.96 10.55 6.65
N SER A 361 -18.68 10.69 6.30
CA SER A 361 -18.17 10.25 5.00
C SER A 361 -18.00 8.74 4.94
N SER A 362 -18.01 8.18 3.73
CA SER A 362 -17.78 6.76 3.48
C SER A 362 -16.41 6.29 3.99
N VAL A 363 -15.41 7.19 4.00
CA VAL A 363 -14.06 6.93 4.53
C VAL A 363 -14.11 6.81 6.05
N MET A 364 -14.70 7.79 6.75
CA MET A 364 -14.86 7.76 8.21
C MET A 364 -15.68 6.54 8.66
N ARG A 365 -16.80 6.29 7.97
CA ARG A 365 -17.64 5.11 8.19
C ARG A 365 -16.83 3.82 8.10
N ALA A 366 -16.02 3.66 7.05
CA ALA A 366 -15.20 2.46 6.88
C ALA A 366 -14.23 2.30 8.06
N GLN A 367 -13.52 3.36 8.44
CA GLN A 367 -12.61 3.35 9.58
C GLN A 367 -13.31 2.92 10.87
N VAL A 368 -14.45 3.54 11.20
CA VAL A 368 -15.21 3.21 12.42
C VAL A 368 -15.71 1.77 12.38
N ILE A 369 -16.38 1.34 11.31
CA ILE A 369 -16.95 -0.01 11.24
C ILE A 369 -15.86 -1.09 11.23
N GLU A 370 -14.71 -0.84 10.62
CA GLU A 370 -13.57 -1.76 10.63
C GLU A 370 -13.03 -2.02 12.04
N THR A 371 -13.14 -1.05 12.96
CA THR A 371 -12.79 -1.26 14.37
C THR A 371 -13.86 -2.04 15.15
N LEU A 372 -15.12 -1.96 14.72
CA LEU A 372 -16.25 -2.57 15.41
C LEU A 372 -16.45 -4.03 15.01
N ASN A 373 -16.33 -4.34 13.72
CA ASN A 373 -16.51 -5.69 13.19
C ASN A 373 -15.16 -6.30 12.81
N PRO A 374 -14.72 -7.39 13.49
CA PRO A 374 -13.49 -8.06 13.13
C PRO A 374 -13.59 -8.69 11.73
N GLN A 375 -12.44 -8.97 11.10
CA GLN A 375 -12.36 -9.41 9.70
C GLN A 375 -13.23 -10.64 9.41
N HIS A 376 -13.19 -11.66 10.28
CA HIS A 376 -14.00 -12.87 10.12
C HIS A 376 -15.51 -12.61 10.09
N ILE A 377 -16.01 -11.57 10.78
CA ILE A 377 -17.43 -11.17 10.71
C ILE A 377 -17.74 -10.57 9.35
N LYS A 378 -16.86 -9.69 8.85
CA LYS A 378 -17.02 -9.10 7.50
C LYS A 378 -17.01 -10.20 6.44
N ASP A 379 -16.12 -11.18 6.54
CA ASP A 379 -16.01 -12.28 5.58
C ASP A 379 -17.22 -13.21 5.64
N MET A 380 -17.72 -13.51 6.85
CA MET A 380 -18.93 -14.29 7.04
C MET A 380 -20.16 -13.61 6.40
N PHE A 381 -20.32 -12.29 6.56
CA PHE A 381 -21.43 -11.55 5.93
C PHE A 381 -21.24 -11.31 4.42
N ASN A 382 -19.98 -11.28 3.94
CA ASN A 382 -19.70 -11.25 2.49
C ASN A 382 -20.02 -12.59 1.81
N ASN A 383 -20.00 -13.70 2.56
CA ASN A 383 -20.45 -15.02 2.12
C ASN A 383 -21.94 -15.21 2.43
N LYS A 384 -22.79 -14.97 1.43
CA LYS A 384 -24.25 -15.02 1.59
C LYS A 384 -24.75 -16.34 2.19
N PHE A 385 -24.16 -17.47 1.79
CA PHE A 385 -24.56 -18.77 2.32
C PHE A 385 -24.07 -19.02 3.75
N ALA A 386 -22.90 -18.52 4.13
CA ALA A 386 -22.42 -18.59 5.51
C ALA A 386 -23.31 -17.75 6.45
N ALA A 387 -23.66 -16.53 6.03
CA ALA A 387 -24.59 -15.67 6.76
C ALA A 387 -25.97 -16.33 6.91
N TYR A 388 -26.50 -16.91 5.84
CA TYR A 388 -27.72 -17.71 5.89
C TYR A 388 -27.59 -18.89 6.85
N SER A 389 -26.52 -19.68 6.76
CA SER A 389 -26.32 -20.87 7.59
C SER A 389 -26.31 -20.53 9.08
N ALA A 390 -25.70 -19.40 9.44
CA ALA A 390 -25.68 -18.90 10.81
C ALA A 390 -27.05 -18.41 11.30
N LEU A 391 -27.93 -17.98 10.39
CA LEU A 391 -29.18 -17.27 10.71
C LEU A 391 -30.43 -17.92 10.12
N SER A 392 -30.35 -19.17 9.65
CA SER A 392 -31.37 -19.80 8.79
C SER A 392 -32.79 -19.76 9.37
N LYS A 393 -32.92 -19.92 10.70
CA LYS A 393 -34.20 -19.81 11.44
C LYS A 393 -34.90 -18.45 11.31
N TYR A 394 -34.21 -17.39 10.86
CA TYR A 394 -34.73 -16.03 10.72
C TYR A 394 -35.07 -15.63 9.28
N TYR A 395 -34.62 -16.39 8.30
CA TYR A 395 -34.87 -16.11 6.88
C TYR A 395 -36.29 -16.52 6.45
N GLY A 396 -36.87 -17.51 7.14
CA GLY A 396 -38.26 -17.93 6.95
C GLY A 396 -38.57 -18.53 5.59
N ARG A 397 -37.55 -18.96 4.84
CA ARG A 397 -37.64 -19.50 3.47
C ARG A 397 -36.50 -20.48 3.19
N GLU A 398 -36.67 -21.39 2.23
CA GLU A 398 -35.62 -22.32 1.83
C GLU A 398 -34.50 -21.60 1.07
N ILE A 399 -33.24 -21.83 1.48
CA ILE A 399 -32.05 -21.35 0.77
C ILE A 399 -31.05 -22.50 0.67
N VAL A 400 -30.54 -22.74 -0.54
CA VAL A 400 -29.57 -23.80 -0.82
C VAL A 400 -28.35 -23.26 -1.57
N LEU A 401 -27.18 -23.79 -1.24
CA LEU A 401 -25.95 -23.60 -2.01
C LEU A 401 -25.82 -24.72 -3.03
N VAL A 402 -25.57 -24.37 -4.28
CA VAL A 402 -25.32 -25.32 -5.36
C VAL A 402 -23.81 -25.47 -5.51
N ASP A 403 -23.27 -26.52 -4.90
CA ASP A 403 -21.82 -26.79 -4.83
C ASP A 403 -21.52 -28.30 -4.71
N GLY A 404 -20.32 -28.70 -5.10
CA GLY A 404 -19.80 -30.07 -5.00
C GLY A 404 -20.30 -31.06 -6.06
N GLU A 405 -19.97 -32.34 -5.88
CA GLU A 405 -20.28 -33.42 -6.84
C GLU A 405 -21.79 -33.62 -7.07
N ASN A 406 -22.64 -33.22 -6.12
CA ASN A 406 -24.10 -33.35 -6.17
C ASN A 406 -24.82 -32.04 -6.54
N ALA A 407 -24.10 -31.00 -6.96
CA ALA A 407 -24.66 -29.67 -7.22
C ALA A 407 -25.87 -29.70 -8.17
N ARG A 408 -25.79 -30.52 -9.24
CA ARG A 408 -26.87 -30.67 -10.22
C ARG A 408 -28.14 -31.28 -9.62
N ASP A 409 -28.00 -32.27 -8.73
CA ASP A 409 -29.14 -32.92 -8.09
C ASP A 409 -29.81 -31.97 -7.08
N ILE A 410 -29.01 -31.22 -6.32
CA ILE A 410 -29.50 -30.18 -5.41
C ILE A 410 -30.31 -29.13 -6.19
N PHE A 411 -29.79 -28.66 -7.32
CA PHE A 411 -30.49 -27.70 -8.18
C PHE A 411 -31.83 -28.24 -8.68
N LYS A 412 -31.84 -29.47 -9.22
CA LYS A 412 -33.06 -30.12 -9.72
C LYS A 412 -34.12 -30.30 -8.65
N ASP A 413 -33.69 -30.79 -7.48
CA ASP A 413 -34.57 -31.03 -6.33
C ASP A 413 -35.21 -29.73 -5.84
N PHE A 414 -34.44 -28.64 -5.81
CA PHE A 414 -34.95 -27.31 -5.48
C PHE A 414 -35.96 -26.80 -6.52
N CYS A 415 -35.67 -26.89 -7.82
CA CYS A 415 -36.61 -26.50 -8.90
C CYS A 415 -37.90 -27.35 -8.94
N ALA A 416 -37.85 -28.57 -8.40
CA ALA A 416 -39.04 -29.41 -8.27
C ALA A 416 -40.02 -28.84 -7.23
N ARG A 417 -39.50 -28.33 -6.11
CA ARG A 417 -40.27 -27.70 -5.03
C ARG A 417 -40.70 -26.26 -5.36
N HIS A 418 -39.80 -25.47 -5.95
CA HIS A 418 -39.98 -24.04 -6.16
C HIS A 418 -40.02 -23.70 -7.64
N LYS A 419 -41.20 -23.34 -8.16
CA LYS A 419 -41.37 -22.96 -9.58
C LYS A 419 -40.92 -21.54 -9.88
N THR A 420 -40.86 -20.68 -8.87
CA THR A 420 -40.28 -19.34 -9.01
C THR A 420 -39.37 -19.11 -7.82
N PHE A 421 -38.13 -18.69 -8.08
CA PHE A 421 -37.11 -18.52 -7.06
C PHE A 421 -36.12 -17.43 -7.45
N VAL A 422 -35.25 -17.06 -6.51
CA VAL A 422 -34.18 -16.08 -6.72
C VAL A 422 -32.85 -16.79 -6.78
N LYS A 423 -32.10 -16.57 -7.86
CA LYS A 423 -30.70 -16.96 -7.96
C LYS A 423 -29.82 -15.78 -7.53
N LYS A 424 -28.82 -16.05 -6.71
CA LYS A 424 -27.78 -15.09 -6.31
C LYS A 424 -26.40 -15.70 -6.44
N ASN A 425 -25.39 -14.90 -6.75
CA ASN A 425 -24.00 -15.33 -6.62
C ASN A 425 -23.55 -15.17 -5.16
N ASN A 426 -22.78 -16.11 -4.62
CA ASN A 426 -22.47 -16.17 -3.18
C ASN A 426 -21.70 -14.92 -2.65
N TYR A 427 -20.82 -14.35 -3.48
CA TYR A 427 -19.91 -13.25 -3.08
C TYR A 427 -20.20 -11.90 -3.75
N ASP A 428 -21.20 -11.83 -4.63
CA ASP A 428 -21.51 -10.57 -5.31
C ASP A 428 -22.27 -9.60 -4.40
N ALA A 429 -22.16 -8.31 -4.72
CA ALA A 429 -22.77 -7.20 -4.00
C ALA A 429 -23.47 -6.23 -4.97
N LEU A 430 -24.28 -5.32 -4.41
CA LEU A 430 -25.07 -4.29 -5.13
C LEU A 430 -26.15 -4.87 -6.06
N GLY A 431 -26.73 -6.02 -5.69
CA GLY A 431 -27.75 -6.69 -6.51
C GLY A 431 -27.23 -7.31 -7.81
N ARG A 432 -25.92 -7.25 -8.10
CA ARG A 432 -25.33 -7.94 -9.25
C ARG A 432 -25.47 -9.45 -9.10
N GLY A 433 -25.88 -10.11 -10.19
CA GLY A 433 -26.10 -11.55 -10.21
C GLY A 433 -27.33 -12.02 -9.41
N VAL A 434 -28.23 -11.09 -9.03
CA VAL A 434 -29.54 -11.41 -8.46
C VAL A 434 -30.56 -11.49 -9.59
N GLU A 435 -31.13 -12.67 -9.79
CA GLU A 435 -32.02 -12.96 -10.92
C GLU A 435 -33.26 -13.71 -10.42
N LYS A 436 -34.44 -13.30 -10.88
CA LYS A 436 -35.68 -14.06 -10.65
C LYS A 436 -35.82 -15.11 -11.75
N ILE A 437 -35.91 -16.37 -11.36
CA ILE A 437 -36.02 -17.51 -12.27
C ILE A 437 -37.42 -18.10 -12.17
N GLU A 438 -37.99 -18.47 -13.32
CA GLU A 438 -39.28 -19.14 -13.43
C GLU A 438 -39.13 -20.46 -14.20
N ILE A 439 -39.59 -21.55 -13.59
CA ILE A 439 -39.59 -22.91 -14.16
C ILE A 439 -40.95 -23.16 -14.79
N THR A 440 -40.95 -23.22 -16.12
CA THR A 440 -42.13 -23.54 -16.95
C THR A 440 -42.07 -25.00 -17.41
N PRO A 441 -43.17 -25.58 -17.93
CA PRO A 441 -43.14 -26.91 -18.54
C PRO A 441 -42.15 -27.07 -19.70
N GLN A 442 -41.70 -25.97 -20.31
CA GLN A 442 -40.74 -25.93 -21.41
C GLN A 442 -39.29 -25.74 -20.95
N THR A 443 -39.07 -25.46 -19.66
CA THR A 443 -37.73 -25.20 -19.13
C THR A 443 -36.91 -26.50 -19.05
N ASP A 444 -35.79 -26.55 -19.77
CA ASP A 444 -34.78 -27.61 -19.59
C ASP A 444 -33.92 -27.28 -18.36
N VAL A 445 -34.21 -27.96 -17.25
CA VAL A 445 -33.56 -27.74 -15.95
C VAL A 445 -32.07 -28.09 -16.00
N ASP A 446 -31.67 -29.06 -16.82
CA ASP A 446 -30.26 -29.43 -16.97
C ASP A 446 -29.48 -28.37 -17.74
N ALA A 447 -30.04 -27.85 -18.84
CA ALA A 447 -29.43 -26.76 -19.58
C ALA A 447 -29.34 -25.47 -18.74
N LEU A 448 -30.40 -25.16 -17.98
CA LEU A 448 -30.43 -24.00 -17.08
C LEU A 448 -29.38 -24.11 -15.97
N TYR A 449 -29.15 -25.30 -15.41
CA TYR A 449 -28.07 -25.52 -14.45
C TYR A 449 -26.70 -25.20 -15.05
N GLU A 450 -26.41 -25.68 -16.27
CA GLU A 450 -25.13 -25.41 -16.95
C GLU A 450 -24.94 -23.91 -17.23
N GLU A 451 -25.99 -23.22 -17.67
CA GLU A 451 -25.97 -21.77 -17.89
C GLU A 451 -25.65 -21.00 -16.60
N LEU A 452 -26.36 -21.33 -15.50
CA LEU A 452 -26.21 -20.61 -14.24
C LEU A 452 -24.90 -20.92 -13.51
N SER A 453 -24.29 -22.09 -13.77
CA SER A 453 -23.02 -22.52 -13.18
C SER A 453 -21.78 -22.19 -14.03
N GLU A 454 -21.97 -21.61 -15.22
CA GLU A 454 -20.88 -21.25 -16.13
C GLU A 454 -19.84 -20.32 -15.46
N GLY A 455 -18.56 -20.67 -15.61
CA GLY A 455 -17.44 -19.91 -15.03
C GLY A 455 -17.10 -20.25 -13.57
N GLY A 456 -17.65 -21.34 -13.01
CA GLY A 456 -17.25 -21.86 -11.69
C GLY A 456 -17.71 -21.01 -10.50
N LYS A 457 -18.79 -20.25 -10.67
CA LYS A 457 -19.35 -19.40 -9.61
C LYS A 457 -20.21 -20.24 -8.66
N LEU A 458 -20.01 -20.05 -7.36
CA LEU A 458 -20.92 -20.59 -6.34
C LEU A 458 -22.24 -19.83 -6.37
N ILE A 459 -23.33 -20.53 -6.67
CA ILE A 459 -24.69 -19.97 -6.76
C ILE A 459 -25.54 -20.39 -5.56
N ILE A 460 -26.38 -19.47 -5.12
CA ILE A 460 -27.39 -19.67 -4.08
C ILE A 460 -28.76 -19.58 -4.74
N LEU A 461 -29.64 -20.52 -4.39
CA LEU A 461 -31.06 -20.47 -4.74
C LEU A 461 -31.85 -20.13 -3.48
N GLU A 462 -32.72 -19.14 -3.56
CA GLU A 462 -33.60 -18.72 -2.49
C GLU A 462 -35.06 -18.82 -2.94
N GLU A 463 -35.91 -19.42 -2.12
CA GLU A 463 -37.36 -19.37 -2.30
C GLU A 463 -37.84 -17.92 -2.41
N LEU A 464 -38.79 -17.65 -3.30
CA LEU A 464 -39.29 -16.29 -3.54
C LEU A 464 -40.04 -15.76 -2.32
N ILE A 465 -39.66 -14.58 -1.82
CA ILE A 465 -40.38 -13.93 -0.73
C ILE A 465 -41.68 -13.31 -1.24
N SER A 466 -42.80 -13.66 -0.60
CA SER A 466 -44.10 -13.00 -0.80
C SER A 466 -44.28 -11.85 0.20
N ALA A 467 -44.06 -10.62 -0.24
CA ALA A 467 -44.30 -9.43 0.57
C ALA A 467 -45.81 -9.19 0.81
N HIS A 468 -46.16 -8.64 1.97
CA HIS A 468 -47.51 -8.25 2.34
C HIS A 468 -48.04 -7.13 1.43
N ASP A 469 -49.36 -7.07 1.21
CA ASP A 469 -49.99 -6.10 0.31
C ASP A 469 -49.73 -4.64 0.71
N GLU A 470 -49.66 -4.35 2.01
CA GLU A 470 -49.30 -3.01 2.52
C GLU A 470 -47.91 -2.55 2.07
N ILE A 471 -46.92 -3.45 2.05
CA ILE A 471 -45.56 -3.14 1.56
C ILE A 471 -45.56 -3.01 0.03
N LYS A 472 -46.36 -3.83 -0.66
CA LYS A 472 -46.50 -3.81 -2.13
C LYS A 472 -47.20 -2.55 -2.67
N LYS A 473 -47.89 -1.77 -1.83
CA LYS A 473 -48.47 -0.48 -2.26
C LYS A 473 -47.39 0.52 -2.70
N LEU A 474 -46.22 0.46 -2.09
CA LEU A 474 -45.07 1.29 -2.44
C LEU A 474 -44.52 0.90 -3.82
N ASN A 475 -44.29 -0.40 -4.02
CA ASN A 475 -43.93 -0.97 -5.31
C ASN A 475 -44.28 -2.47 -5.33
N ARG A 476 -44.93 -2.95 -6.40
CA ARG A 476 -45.37 -4.36 -6.51
C ARG A 476 -44.34 -5.29 -7.14
N ASP A 477 -43.39 -4.74 -7.87
CA ASP A 477 -42.46 -5.51 -8.72
C ASP A 477 -41.19 -5.93 -7.96
N SER A 478 -40.89 -5.26 -6.85
CA SER A 478 -39.75 -5.51 -5.99
C SER A 478 -40.15 -5.99 -4.60
N VAL A 479 -39.24 -6.72 -3.95
CA VAL A 479 -39.30 -6.93 -2.50
C VAL A 479 -38.77 -5.66 -1.83
N ASN A 480 -39.67 -4.75 -1.46
CA ASN A 480 -39.29 -3.55 -0.70
C ASN A 480 -38.83 -3.97 0.70
N THR A 481 -37.72 -3.38 1.14
CA THR A 481 -37.08 -3.74 2.41
C THR A 481 -36.96 -2.55 3.36
N VAL A 482 -36.91 -2.86 4.64
CA VAL A 482 -36.56 -1.92 5.70
C VAL A 482 -35.15 -2.23 6.17
N ARG A 483 -34.27 -1.23 6.14
CA ARG A 483 -32.96 -1.29 6.78
C ARG A 483 -33.10 -0.92 8.25
N ILE A 484 -32.68 -1.81 9.14
CA ILE A 484 -32.52 -1.55 10.58
C ILE A 484 -31.05 -1.75 10.94
N ILE A 485 -30.39 -0.69 11.41
CA ILE A 485 -28.98 -0.73 11.80
C ILE A 485 -28.88 -0.95 13.30
N THR A 486 -28.21 -2.02 13.70
CA THR A 486 -28.02 -2.37 15.11
C THR A 486 -26.57 -2.23 15.54
N TYR A 487 -26.38 -1.73 16.76
CA TYR A 487 -25.10 -1.72 17.45
C TYR A 487 -25.18 -2.56 18.74
N VAL A 488 -24.19 -3.42 18.98
CA VAL A 488 -24.11 -4.26 20.18
C VAL A 488 -23.01 -3.74 21.09
N LYS A 489 -23.39 -3.26 22.28
CA LYS A 489 -22.49 -2.84 23.36
C LYS A 489 -22.87 -3.57 24.64
N ASN A 490 -21.89 -4.15 25.34
CA ASN A 490 -22.11 -4.86 26.62
C ASN A 490 -23.22 -5.93 26.56
N TYR A 491 -23.28 -6.71 25.48
CA TYR A 491 -24.32 -7.72 25.23
C TYR A 491 -25.75 -7.17 25.13
N ASN A 492 -25.91 -5.86 24.97
CA ASN A 492 -27.16 -5.20 24.66
C ASN A 492 -27.16 -4.73 23.20
N ALA A 493 -28.26 -4.94 22.49
CA ALA A 493 -28.43 -4.50 21.11
C ALA A 493 -29.33 -3.26 21.04
N GLU A 494 -28.82 -2.22 20.40
CA GLU A 494 -29.49 -0.94 20.20
C GLU A 494 -29.73 -0.67 18.72
N VAL A 495 -30.78 0.07 18.40
CA VAL A 495 -31.12 0.48 17.03
C VAL A 495 -30.62 1.90 16.82
N ILE A 496 -29.68 2.02 15.88
CA ILE A 496 -28.97 3.27 15.57
C ILE A 496 -29.81 4.11 14.60
N SER A 497 -30.24 3.51 13.50
CA SER A 497 -31.00 4.19 12.45
C SER A 497 -31.82 3.22 11.61
N THR A 498 -32.87 3.74 10.97
CA THR A 498 -33.83 3.00 10.16
C THR A 498 -34.21 3.79 8.92
N PHE A 499 -34.34 3.10 7.79
CA PHE A 499 -34.88 3.67 6.56
C PHE A 499 -35.49 2.58 5.68
N MET A 500 -36.44 2.96 4.83
CA MET A 500 -37.07 2.08 3.87
C MET A 500 -36.39 2.19 2.51
N LYS A 501 -36.26 1.06 1.81
CA LYS A 501 -35.83 0.94 0.43
C LYS A 501 -37.00 0.49 -0.43
N ILE A 502 -37.24 1.21 -1.52
CA ILE A 502 -38.41 1.05 -2.36
C ILE A 502 -37.95 0.91 -3.81
N GLY A 503 -38.36 -0.16 -4.51
CA GLY A 503 -37.97 -0.38 -5.90
C GLY A 503 -38.77 0.45 -6.90
N ARG A 504 -38.33 0.44 -8.17
CA ARG A 504 -39.00 1.12 -9.30
C ARG A 504 -39.83 0.12 -10.10
N GLN A 505 -40.79 0.61 -10.89
CA GLN A 505 -41.60 -0.24 -11.74
C GLN A 505 -40.71 -1.06 -12.71
N GLY A 506 -40.99 -2.36 -12.81
CA GLY A 506 -40.21 -3.29 -13.63
C GLY A 506 -38.89 -3.78 -13.00
N ALA A 507 -38.47 -3.25 -11.86
CA ALA A 507 -37.28 -3.69 -11.15
C ALA A 507 -37.62 -4.75 -10.09
N PHE A 508 -36.91 -5.89 -10.13
CA PHE A 508 -37.09 -6.96 -9.14
C PHE A 508 -36.48 -6.64 -7.76
N VAL A 509 -35.51 -5.72 -7.73
CA VAL A 509 -34.77 -5.33 -6.52
C VAL A 509 -35.01 -3.85 -6.20
N ASP A 510 -34.87 -3.50 -4.92
CA ASP A 510 -35.11 -2.16 -4.38
C ASP A 510 -33.81 -1.33 -4.18
N ASN A 511 -32.68 -1.80 -4.72
CA ASN A 511 -31.38 -1.14 -4.58
C ASN A 511 -31.26 0.09 -5.50
N GLY A 512 -30.44 1.07 -5.11
CA GLY A 512 -30.26 2.33 -5.85
C GLY A 512 -29.74 2.15 -7.28
N GLY A 513 -28.92 1.13 -7.55
CA GLY A 513 -28.47 0.79 -8.92
C GLY A 513 -29.61 0.43 -9.90
N ALA A 514 -30.78 0.03 -9.40
CA ALA A 514 -32.00 -0.17 -10.19
C ALA A 514 -32.96 1.04 -10.12
N GLY A 515 -32.48 2.18 -9.62
CA GLY A 515 -33.25 3.41 -9.40
C GLY A 515 -34.02 3.45 -8.07
N GLY A 516 -33.71 2.57 -7.12
CA GLY A 516 -34.43 2.48 -5.84
C GLY A 516 -34.45 3.80 -5.04
N ILE A 517 -35.53 3.98 -4.29
CA ILE A 517 -35.85 5.19 -3.52
C ILE A 517 -35.74 4.88 -2.03
N LEU A 518 -35.15 5.81 -1.28
CA LEU A 518 -34.91 5.71 0.15
C LEU A 518 -35.84 6.68 0.89
N VAL A 519 -36.44 6.23 1.98
CA VAL A 519 -37.33 7.04 2.83
C VAL A 519 -36.94 6.84 4.29
N HIS A 520 -36.85 7.91 5.09
CA HIS A 520 -36.59 7.79 6.52
C HIS A 520 -37.74 7.07 7.22
N ILE A 521 -37.41 6.34 8.29
CA ILE A 521 -38.39 5.74 9.19
C ILE A 521 -38.12 6.31 10.58
N ASP A 522 -39.14 6.88 11.22
CA ASP A 522 -39.10 7.15 12.65
C ASP A 522 -38.92 5.82 13.39
N LYS A 523 -37.73 5.62 13.95
CA LYS A 523 -37.36 4.37 14.61
C LYS A 523 -38.25 4.03 15.81
N GLU A 524 -38.86 5.02 16.46
CA GLU A 524 -39.70 4.81 17.65
C GLU A 524 -41.10 4.33 17.25
N ASN A 525 -41.67 4.90 16.18
CA ASN A 525 -43.08 4.68 15.82
C ASN A 525 -43.27 3.82 14.55
N GLY A 526 -42.24 3.65 13.73
CA GLY A 526 -42.31 2.89 12.48
C GLY A 526 -43.07 3.60 11.35
N VAL A 527 -43.09 4.94 11.40
CA VAL A 527 -43.76 5.78 10.40
C VAL A 527 -42.73 6.29 9.40
N LEU A 528 -43.07 6.23 8.10
CA LEU A 528 -42.30 6.94 7.08
C LEU A 528 -42.56 8.44 7.21
N ASP A 529 -41.53 9.24 7.45
CA ASP A 529 -41.65 10.65 7.87
C ASP A 529 -40.84 11.63 6.99
N SER A 530 -40.28 11.16 5.88
CA SER A 530 -39.56 11.99 4.91
C SER A 530 -40.11 11.87 3.49
N ASN A 531 -39.64 12.76 2.61
CA ASN A 531 -39.70 12.54 1.17
C ASN A 531 -38.78 11.38 0.76
N GLY A 532 -39.04 10.79 -0.40
CA GLY A 532 -38.16 9.80 -1.02
C GLY A 532 -36.94 10.46 -1.64
N ILE A 533 -35.79 9.81 -1.60
CA ILE A 533 -34.58 10.25 -2.28
C ILE A 533 -33.89 9.08 -2.98
N ASP A 534 -33.40 9.26 -4.20
CA ASP A 534 -32.55 8.26 -4.87
C ASP A 534 -31.05 8.49 -4.58
N GLU A 535 -30.19 7.54 -4.97
CA GLU A 535 -28.73 7.65 -4.81
C GLU A 535 -28.09 8.76 -5.66
N ARG A 536 -28.86 9.46 -6.51
CA ARG A 536 -28.40 10.64 -7.26
C ARG A 536 -28.77 11.95 -6.57
N GLY A 537 -29.42 11.89 -5.40
CA GLY A 537 -29.88 13.05 -4.66
C GLY A 537 -31.18 13.66 -5.21
N ILE A 538 -31.92 12.96 -6.07
CA ILE A 538 -33.21 13.45 -6.56
C ILE A 538 -34.27 13.18 -5.51
N VAL A 539 -34.98 14.24 -5.09
CA VAL A 539 -36.03 14.18 -4.06
C VAL A 539 -37.41 14.01 -4.69
N TYR A 540 -38.23 13.15 -4.09
CA TYR A 540 -39.57 12.77 -4.54
C TYR A 540 -40.59 12.88 -3.41
N GLU A 541 -41.61 13.72 -3.58
CA GLU A 541 -42.72 13.81 -2.60
C GLU A 541 -43.63 12.57 -2.63
N THR A 542 -43.77 11.96 -3.81
CA THR A 542 -44.54 10.73 -4.04
C THR A 542 -43.74 9.78 -4.91
N HIS A 543 -44.09 8.49 -4.89
CA HIS A 543 -43.41 7.49 -5.68
C HIS A 543 -43.62 7.75 -7.19
N PRO A 544 -42.55 7.90 -8.00
CA PRO A 544 -42.68 8.48 -9.33
C PRO A 544 -43.43 7.62 -10.35
N ASP A 545 -43.57 6.31 -10.11
CA ASP A 545 -44.25 5.41 -11.06
C ASP A 545 -45.74 5.22 -10.79
N ASN A 546 -46.18 5.39 -9.54
CA ASN A 546 -47.54 5.06 -9.11
C ASN A 546 -48.21 6.19 -8.30
N GLY A 547 -47.51 7.29 -8.05
CA GLY A 547 -48.00 8.46 -7.32
C GLY A 547 -48.26 8.21 -5.83
N TYR A 548 -47.79 7.09 -5.27
CA TYR A 548 -48.08 6.74 -3.88
C TYR A 548 -47.31 7.66 -2.91
N GLN A 549 -48.00 8.23 -1.92
CA GLN A 549 -47.39 9.13 -0.95
C GLN A 549 -46.58 8.36 0.07
N PHE A 550 -45.33 8.76 0.32
CA PHE A 550 -44.46 8.10 1.31
C PHE A 550 -44.78 8.51 2.74
N ASN A 551 -44.82 9.82 2.99
CA ASN A 551 -44.94 10.39 4.33
C ASN A 551 -46.28 10.03 4.99
N GLY A 552 -46.24 9.59 6.25
CA GLY A 552 -47.38 9.19 7.07
C GLY A 552 -47.74 7.71 6.99
N ILE A 553 -47.01 6.88 6.24
CA ILE A 553 -47.26 5.42 6.19
C ILE A 553 -46.78 4.77 7.48
N GLN A 554 -47.69 4.10 8.19
CA GLN A 554 -47.38 3.24 9.32
C GLN A 554 -46.96 1.84 8.85
N LEU A 555 -45.76 1.41 9.22
CA LEU A 555 -45.32 0.04 8.97
C LEU A 555 -46.00 -0.94 9.95
N PRO A 556 -46.42 -2.12 9.46
CA PRO A 556 -47.13 -3.10 10.27
C PRO A 556 -46.21 -3.75 11.32
N ASP A 557 -46.74 -3.97 12.52
CA ASP A 557 -46.06 -4.72 13.58
C ASP A 557 -44.62 -4.24 13.88
N TRP A 558 -44.39 -2.93 13.84
CA TRP A 558 -43.04 -2.34 13.92
C TRP A 558 -42.23 -2.80 15.14
N ASP A 559 -42.86 -2.88 16.32
CA ASP A 559 -42.24 -3.39 17.53
C ASP A 559 -41.68 -4.82 17.35
N LYS A 560 -42.33 -5.66 16.54
CA LYS A 560 -41.86 -7.01 16.24
C LYS A 560 -40.61 -6.96 15.35
N ALA A 561 -40.52 -6.01 14.41
CA ALA A 561 -39.32 -5.79 13.59
C ALA A 561 -38.12 -5.39 14.45
N LEU A 562 -38.30 -4.41 15.34
CA LEU A 562 -37.24 -3.95 16.25
C LEU A 562 -36.78 -5.07 17.19
N ARG A 563 -37.71 -5.84 17.76
CA ARG A 563 -37.38 -7.01 18.59
C ARG A 563 -36.61 -8.07 17.82
N LEU A 564 -37.00 -8.35 16.57
CA LEU A 564 -36.32 -9.31 15.71
C LEU A 564 -34.89 -8.84 15.41
N ALA A 565 -34.71 -7.57 15.03
CA ALA A 565 -33.40 -6.99 14.76
C ALA A 565 -32.46 -7.07 15.97
N LYS A 566 -32.93 -6.65 17.15
CA LYS A 566 -32.15 -6.74 18.40
C LYS A 566 -31.81 -8.18 18.76
N LYS A 567 -32.75 -9.11 18.58
CA LYS A 567 -32.51 -10.54 18.84
C LYS A 567 -31.41 -11.10 17.93
N ILE A 568 -31.50 -10.85 16.63
CA ILE A 568 -30.54 -11.36 15.65
C ILE A 568 -29.15 -10.74 15.85
N ALA A 569 -29.08 -9.45 16.18
CA ALA A 569 -27.82 -8.78 16.47
C ALA A 569 -27.01 -9.45 17.59
N LEU A 570 -27.68 -10.10 18.55
CA LEU A 570 -27.05 -10.81 19.67
C LEU A 570 -26.71 -12.28 19.37
N GLU A 571 -27.17 -12.85 18.26
CA GLU A 571 -26.95 -14.27 17.92
C GLU A 571 -25.54 -14.54 17.39
N ILE A 572 -24.95 -13.57 16.70
CA ILE A 572 -23.62 -13.71 16.13
C ILE A 572 -22.60 -13.11 17.09
N LYS A 573 -21.84 -14.00 17.73
CA LYS A 573 -20.71 -13.62 18.57
C LYS A 573 -19.76 -12.71 17.79
N ASP A 574 -19.26 -11.66 18.43
CA ASP A 574 -18.31 -10.68 17.88
C ASP A 574 -18.83 -9.75 16.77
N ALA A 575 -20.03 -9.96 16.22
CA ALA A 575 -20.69 -8.95 15.40
C ALA A 575 -21.12 -7.77 16.28
N ARG A 576 -20.70 -6.54 15.92
CA ARG A 576 -20.99 -5.34 16.72
C ARG A 576 -21.87 -4.35 15.98
N PHE A 577 -21.68 -4.16 14.69
CA PHE A 577 -22.38 -3.12 13.92
C PHE A 577 -22.89 -3.65 12.59
N ILE A 578 -24.18 -4.03 12.51
CA ILE A 578 -24.75 -4.67 11.31
C ILE A 578 -25.97 -3.89 10.82
N GLY A 579 -26.05 -3.68 9.50
CA GLY A 579 -27.27 -3.20 8.84
C GLY A 579 -28.09 -4.36 8.30
N TRP A 580 -29.28 -4.56 8.84
CA TRP A 580 -30.18 -5.66 8.49
C TRP A 580 -31.28 -5.19 7.54
N ASP A 581 -31.44 -5.89 6.42
CA ASP A 581 -32.59 -5.73 5.54
C ASP A 581 -33.69 -6.71 5.93
N PHE A 582 -34.88 -6.18 6.20
CA PHE A 582 -36.07 -6.94 6.55
C PHE A 582 -37.20 -6.68 5.56
N THR A 583 -38.11 -7.63 5.41
CA THR A 583 -39.39 -7.38 4.75
C THR A 583 -40.54 -8.04 5.51
N TYR A 584 -41.74 -7.48 5.36
CA TYR A 584 -42.95 -7.98 6.00
C TYR A 584 -43.72 -8.85 5.02
N THR A 585 -43.93 -10.11 5.39
CA THR A 585 -44.50 -11.14 4.52
C THR A 585 -46.03 -11.16 4.57
N ASP A 586 -46.66 -11.73 3.56
CA ASP A 586 -48.11 -11.96 3.49
C ASP A 586 -48.65 -12.83 4.65
N GLU A 587 -47.80 -13.66 5.26
CA GLU A 587 -48.09 -14.39 6.51
C GLU A 587 -48.14 -13.52 7.78
N GLY A 588 -47.87 -12.21 7.67
CA GLY A 588 -47.91 -11.29 8.81
C GLY A 588 -46.69 -11.40 9.74
N LYS A 589 -45.52 -11.72 9.19
CA LYS A 589 -44.25 -11.82 9.93
C LYS A 589 -43.12 -11.05 9.22
N TRP A 590 -42.24 -10.44 10.02
CA TRP A 590 -40.98 -9.88 9.56
C TRP A 590 -39.94 -10.99 9.35
N VAL A 591 -39.24 -10.96 8.21
CA VAL A 591 -38.18 -11.92 7.87
C VAL A 591 -36.91 -11.20 7.44
N VAL A 592 -35.76 -11.83 7.69
CA VAL A 592 -34.46 -11.31 7.24
C VAL A 592 -34.29 -11.53 5.75
N VAL A 593 -33.89 -10.50 5.04
CA VAL A 593 -33.50 -10.58 3.62
C VAL A 593 -31.98 -10.72 3.52
N GLU A 594 -31.22 -9.82 4.15
CA GLU A 594 -29.75 -9.79 4.13
C GLU A 594 -29.20 -9.06 5.37
N GLY A 595 -27.97 -9.40 5.79
CA GLY A 595 -27.22 -8.66 6.80
C GLY A 595 -25.96 -8.06 6.21
N ASN A 596 -25.66 -6.79 6.53
CA ASN A 596 -24.55 -6.04 5.94
C ASN A 596 -23.58 -5.57 7.02
N ALA A 597 -22.41 -6.22 7.11
CA ALA A 597 -21.35 -5.86 8.06
C ALA A 597 -20.60 -4.57 7.72
N LEU A 598 -20.81 -4.02 6.51
CA LEU A 598 -20.26 -2.74 6.04
C LEU A 598 -21.40 -1.83 5.55
N THR A 599 -22.46 -1.69 6.35
CA THR A 599 -23.67 -0.91 6.00
C THR A 599 -23.33 0.55 5.65
N GLN A 600 -24.08 1.14 4.73
CA GLN A 600 -23.90 2.52 4.27
C GLN A 600 -24.49 3.53 5.27
N PHE A 601 -24.05 4.80 5.17
CA PHE A 601 -24.52 5.96 5.97
C PHE A 601 -25.19 7.05 5.12
N PHE A 602 -25.28 6.84 3.81
CA PHE A 602 -25.88 7.81 2.88
C PHE A 602 -27.36 8.05 3.21
N ALA A 603 -28.18 6.99 3.19
CA ALA A 603 -29.62 7.07 3.37
C ALA A 603 -30.03 7.82 4.64
N GLN A 604 -29.36 7.56 5.76
CA GLN A 604 -29.67 8.09 7.09
C GLN A 604 -29.49 9.60 7.20
N GLN A 605 -28.64 10.18 6.34
CA GLN A 605 -28.31 11.60 6.35
C GLN A 605 -29.01 12.33 5.21
N ALA A 606 -29.16 11.65 4.07
CA ALA A 606 -29.78 12.21 2.89
C ALA A 606 -31.31 12.34 3.03
N THR A 607 -31.97 11.31 3.59
CA THR A 607 -33.44 11.33 3.81
C THR A 607 -33.90 12.38 4.82
N VAL A 608 -33.04 12.70 5.81
CA VAL A 608 -33.30 13.74 6.82
C VAL A 608 -32.71 15.10 6.45
N GLY A 609 -31.87 15.18 5.41
CA GLY A 609 -31.26 16.41 4.92
C GLY A 609 -30.17 17.03 5.80
N ARG A 610 -29.67 16.34 6.83
CA ARG A 610 -28.67 16.85 7.79
C ARG A 610 -27.58 15.83 8.13
N GLY A 611 -26.44 16.33 8.59
CA GLY A 611 -25.37 15.48 9.12
C GLY A 611 -25.75 14.88 10.49
N ILE A 612 -25.29 13.64 10.73
CA ILE A 612 -25.57 12.88 11.96
C ILE A 612 -24.30 12.45 12.70
N LYS A 613 -23.12 12.94 12.30
CA LYS A 613 -21.81 12.49 12.79
C LYS A 613 -21.74 12.47 14.32
N ARG A 614 -22.12 13.57 14.97
CA ARG A 614 -22.08 13.69 16.43
C ARG A 614 -22.97 12.66 17.13
N GLU A 615 -24.24 12.59 16.73
CA GLU A 615 -25.21 11.62 17.29
C GLU A 615 -24.73 10.18 17.11
N PHE A 616 -24.18 9.86 15.93
CA PHE A 616 -23.62 8.56 15.65
C PHE A 616 -22.42 8.23 16.56
N LEU A 617 -21.45 9.13 16.67
CA LEU A 617 -20.26 8.94 17.50
C LEU A 617 -20.59 8.81 18.99
N GLU A 618 -21.53 9.63 19.49
CA GLU A 618 -22.02 9.56 20.88
C GLU A 618 -22.72 8.21 21.14
N GLN A 619 -23.59 7.76 20.24
CA GLN A 619 -24.33 6.49 20.39
C GLN A 619 -23.41 5.27 20.44
N ILE A 620 -22.32 5.26 19.67
CA ILE A 620 -21.36 4.15 19.69
C ILE A 620 -20.32 4.27 20.82
N GLY A 621 -20.32 5.37 21.58
CA GLY A 621 -19.30 5.65 22.59
C GLY A 621 -17.91 5.77 21.99
N TYR A 622 -17.78 6.53 20.89
CA TYR A 622 -16.55 6.56 20.10
C TYR A 622 -15.32 7.02 20.88
N ASP A 623 -15.44 7.89 21.88
CA ASP A 623 -14.28 8.34 22.67
C ASP A 623 -13.63 7.18 23.45
N GLU A 624 -14.44 6.25 23.95
CA GLU A 624 -13.96 5.00 24.58
C GLU A 624 -13.32 4.07 23.54
N LEU A 625 -13.92 3.98 22.34
CA LEU A 625 -13.38 3.20 21.22
C LEU A 625 -12.10 3.80 20.66
N LYS A 626 -11.94 5.13 20.67
CA LYS A 626 -10.75 5.84 20.22
C LYS A 626 -9.61 5.58 21.19
N LEU A 627 -9.83 5.63 22.50
CA LEU A 627 -8.87 5.21 23.52
C LEU A 627 -8.48 3.73 23.40
N ILE A 628 -9.46 2.85 23.17
CA ILE A 628 -9.21 1.41 22.95
C ILE A 628 -8.49 1.17 21.63
N HIS A 629 -8.83 1.88 20.55
CA HIS A 629 -8.20 1.76 19.24
C HIS A 629 -6.82 2.39 19.23
N GLU A 630 -6.59 3.49 19.93
CA GLU A 630 -5.25 4.07 20.15
C GLU A 630 -4.40 3.12 21.02
N SER A 631 -4.97 2.51 22.06
CA SER A 631 -4.29 1.47 22.87
C SER A 631 -4.08 0.15 22.11
N LYS A 632 -4.96 -0.19 21.17
CA LYS A 632 -4.82 -1.31 20.24
C LYS A 632 -3.91 -0.96 19.07
N LEU A 633 -3.77 0.28 18.65
CA LEU A 633 -2.74 0.70 17.69
C LEU A 633 -1.36 0.72 18.36
N GLU A 634 -1.33 0.83 19.70
CA GLU A 634 -0.16 0.58 20.53
C GLU A 634 0.11 -0.92 20.79
N ALA A 635 -0.91 -1.80 20.77
CA ALA A 635 -0.79 -3.25 21.06
C ALA A 635 -0.84 -4.19 19.83
N GLU A 636 -1.55 -3.80 18.78
CA GLU A 636 -1.67 -4.37 17.45
C GLU A 636 -1.02 -3.34 16.52
N SER A 637 0.25 -3.60 16.20
CA SER A 637 0.95 -2.92 15.12
C SER A 637 0.03 -2.76 13.92
N TYR A 638 -0.09 -1.54 13.40
CA TYR A 638 -0.26 -1.31 11.97
C TYR A 638 0.38 -2.46 11.19
N ASP A 639 -0.39 -3.14 10.35
CA ASP A 639 0.17 -4.10 9.39
C ASP A 639 1.20 -3.32 8.56
N GLU A 640 2.48 -3.66 8.79
CA GLU A 640 3.65 -2.92 8.33
C GLU A 640 3.90 -3.05 6.82
N ASP A 641 2.91 -3.44 6.01
CA ASP A 641 3.08 -3.65 4.56
C ASP A 641 2.57 -2.49 3.69
N GLU A 642 1.93 -1.47 4.27
CA GLU A 642 1.97 -0.10 3.72
C GLU A 642 3.03 0.71 4.48
N VAL A 643 4.28 0.25 4.44
CA VAL A 643 5.38 1.20 4.62
C VAL A 643 5.22 2.19 3.48
N TYR A 644 5.06 3.47 3.80
CA TYR A 644 5.69 4.50 2.99
C TYR A 644 7.19 4.15 3.03
N GLU A 645 7.63 3.18 2.20
CA GLU A 645 9.04 2.84 2.07
C GLU A 645 9.67 4.11 1.57
N PHE A 646 10.24 4.88 2.51
CA PHE A 646 11.20 5.90 2.16
C PHE A 646 12.32 5.14 1.48
N GLU A 647 12.29 5.09 0.14
CA GLU A 647 13.30 4.44 -0.66
C GLU A 647 14.59 5.21 -0.36
N ARG A 648 15.44 4.61 0.49
CA ARG A 648 16.68 5.25 0.91
C ARG A 648 17.49 5.52 -0.33
N SER A 649 17.76 6.80 -0.54
CA SER A 649 18.63 7.37 -1.55
C SER A 649 19.98 6.65 -1.59
N ASP A 650 20.56 6.50 -2.78
CA ASP A 650 21.93 6.00 -2.93
C ASP A 650 22.91 7.06 -2.38
N GLU A 651 23.71 6.71 -1.37
CA GLU A 651 24.71 7.63 -0.80
C GLU A 651 25.68 8.16 -1.86
N LYS A 652 25.93 7.36 -2.90
CA LYS A 652 26.75 7.72 -4.06
C LYS A 652 26.11 8.80 -4.92
N GLU A 653 24.78 8.83 -5.03
CA GLU A 653 24.07 9.86 -5.79
C GLU A 653 24.22 11.23 -5.11
N PHE A 654 24.04 11.27 -3.79
CA PHE A 654 24.20 12.51 -3.03
C PHE A 654 25.63 13.03 -2.99
N PHE A 655 26.61 12.14 -3.01
CA PHE A 655 28.00 12.52 -3.20
C PHE A 655 28.20 13.36 -4.48
N PHE A 656 27.58 12.97 -5.59
CA PHE A 656 27.65 13.74 -6.85
C PHE A 656 26.71 14.96 -6.91
N MET A 657 25.76 15.07 -5.98
CA MET A 657 24.76 16.15 -5.93
C MET A 657 25.06 17.22 -4.87
N GLU A 658 26.13 17.10 -4.08
CA GLU A 658 26.42 17.94 -2.91
C GLU A 658 26.29 19.46 -3.17
N GLY A 659 26.71 19.95 -4.34
CA GLY A 659 26.59 21.36 -4.72
C GLY A 659 25.20 21.81 -5.23
N LYS A 660 24.24 20.90 -5.33
CA LYS A 660 22.90 21.12 -5.91
C LYS A 660 21.76 20.96 -4.90
N VAL A 661 22.03 20.41 -3.72
CA VAL A 661 21.00 20.17 -2.69
C VAL A 661 20.71 21.46 -1.92
N THR A 662 19.47 21.95 -2.00
CA THR A 662 19.04 23.19 -1.33
C THR A 662 18.59 22.96 0.12
N PRO A 663 18.56 24.00 0.98
CA PRO A 663 18.01 23.89 2.33
C PRO A 663 16.55 23.40 2.36
N GLN A 664 15.74 23.79 1.38
CA GLN A 664 14.34 23.34 1.25
C GLN A 664 14.27 21.84 0.98
N MET A 665 15.13 21.31 0.10
CA MET A 665 15.21 19.87 -0.16
C MET A 665 15.63 19.09 1.10
N LYS A 666 16.56 19.63 1.89
CA LYS A 666 16.98 19.06 3.18
C LYS A 666 15.83 19.02 4.18
N ARG A 667 15.09 20.14 4.34
CA ARG A 667 13.91 20.21 5.22
C ARG A 667 12.87 19.15 4.82
N HIS A 668 12.56 19.09 3.54
CA HIS A 668 11.59 18.15 3.00
C HIS A 668 11.97 16.69 3.26
N TYR A 669 13.24 16.34 3.03
CA TYR A 669 13.78 15.01 3.36
C TYR A 669 13.59 14.63 4.84
N LEU A 670 13.84 15.56 5.77
CA LEU A 670 13.66 15.33 7.19
C LEU A 670 12.17 15.12 7.55
N GLU A 671 11.26 15.86 6.92
CA GLU A 671 9.82 15.73 7.13
C GLU A 671 9.28 14.40 6.59
N GLU A 672 9.66 14.01 5.37
CA GLU A 672 9.22 12.75 4.74
C GLU A 672 9.76 11.52 5.45
N ARG A 673 11.07 11.47 5.68
CA ARG A 673 11.70 10.36 6.40
C ARG A 673 11.26 10.32 7.86
N GLY A 674 11.05 11.48 8.47
CA GLY A 674 10.45 11.63 9.79
C GLY A 674 9.07 10.98 9.86
N PHE A 675 8.17 11.30 8.92
CA PHE A 675 6.86 10.68 8.86
C PHE A 675 6.94 9.16 8.67
N ALA A 676 7.78 8.69 7.74
CA ALA A 676 7.93 7.28 7.44
C ALA A 676 8.41 6.45 8.65
N GLU A 677 9.40 6.95 9.40
CA GLU A 677 10.08 6.21 10.47
C GLU A 677 9.48 6.50 11.86
N MET A 678 9.07 7.75 12.14
CA MET A 678 8.53 8.18 13.44
C MET A 678 7.00 8.08 13.53
N LYS A 679 6.31 7.94 12.38
CA LYS A 679 4.85 7.83 12.25
C LYS A 679 4.06 9.12 12.59
N TYR A 680 4.74 10.26 12.57
CA TYR A 680 4.14 11.59 12.60
C TYR A 680 5.03 12.55 11.81
N PHE A 681 4.43 13.61 11.24
CA PHE A 681 5.21 14.65 10.58
C PHE A 681 5.91 15.51 11.65
N PRO A 682 7.24 15.62 11.64
CA PRO A 682 7.93 16.46 12.60
C PRO A 682 7.62 17.94 12.35
N ASN A 683 7.21 18.67 13.39
CA ASN A 683 7.08 20.12 13.30
C ASN A 683 8.44 20.79 13.44
N LEU A 684 9.09 21.10 12.32
CA LEU A 684 10.39 21.80 12.28
C LEU A 684 10.28 23.32 12.42
N SER A 685 9.07 23.88 12.50
CA SER A 685 8.86 25.31 12.76
C SER A 685 8.68 25.58 14.26
N ASP A 686 8.10 24.64 14.99
CA ASP A 686 7.95 24.68 16.45
C ASP A 686 8.22 23.29 17.07
N PRO A 687 9.50 22.88 17.17
CA PRO A 687 9.86 21.52 17.59
C PRO A 687 9.62 21.31 19.08
N LYS A 688 8.79 20.31 19.44
CA LYS A 688 8.44 20.00 20.83
C LYS A 688 9.10 18.73 21.33
N THR A 689 9.08 17.67 20.52
CA THR A 689 9.64 16.36 20.85
C THR A 689 11.17 16.35 20.72
N ILE A 690 11.87 15.45 21.43
CA ILE A 690 13.33 15.35 21.31
C ILE A 690 13.72 14.99 19.86
N ASN A 691 12.95 14.14 19.20
CA ASN A 691 13.16 13.82 17.79
C ASN A 691 13.03 15.04 16.87
N GLU A 692 11.96 15.84 16.99
CA GLU A 692 11.82 17.09 16.21
C GLU A 692 12.98 18.06 16.47
N LYS A 693 13.42 18.17 17.73
CA LYS A 693 14.54 19.04 18.11
C LYS A 693 15.87 18.55 17.51
N ILE A 694 16.12 17.24 17.45
CA ILE A 694 17.29 16.66 16.77
C ILE A 694 17.26 16.99 15.26
N LEU A 695 16.10 16.81 14.60
CA LEU A 695 15.96 17.12 13.18
C LEU A 695 16.14 18.62 12.91
N TRP A 696 15.60 19.46 13.79
CA TRP A 696 15.80 20.91 13.74
C TRP A 696 17.28 21.28 13.89
N LEU A 697 17.98 20.67 14.84
CA LEU A 697 19.41 20.91 15.06
C LEU A 697 20.25 20.48 13.86
N ALA A 698 19.97 19.30 13.27
CA ALA A 698 20.66 18.87 12.05
C ALA A 698 20.54 19.93 10.95
N LEU A 699 19.31 20.41 10.70
CA LEU A 699 19.07 21.39 9.65
C LEU A 699 19.71 22.77 9.93
N ASN A 700 19.65 23.25 11.18
CA ASN A 700 19.86 24.68 11.49
C ASN A 700 21.11 24.99 12.33
N PHE A 701 21.57 24.08 13.19
CA PHE A 701 22.67 24.37 14.12
C PHE A 701 24.02 23.99 13.51
N LYS A 702 24.88 25.00 13.30
CA LYS A 702 26.22 24.82 12.72
C LYS A 702 27.29 25.16 13.75
N HIS A 703 28.28 24.28 13.94
CA HIS A 703 29.43 24.52 14.81
C HIS A 703 30.70 23.86 14.25
N PRO A 704 31.86 24.54 14.24
CA PRO A 704 33.08 24.04 13.59
C PRO A 704 33.62 22.74 14.20
N ASP A 705 33.41 22.52 15.49
CA ASP A 705 33.86 21.29 16.16
C ASP A 705 32.96 20.06 15.95
N ILE A 706 31.77 20.16 15.33
CA ILE A 706 30.88 18.99 15.16
C ILE A 706 31.58 17.91 14.31
N ALA A 707 32.07 18.27 13.12
CA ALA A 707 32.77 17.33 12.25
C ALA A 707 34.03 16.74 12.94
N ARG A 708 34.79 17.60 13.64
CA ARG A 708 36.00 17.22 14.38
C ARG A 708 35.71 16.26 15.54
N ALA A 709 34.57 16.41 16.21
CA ALA A 709 34.18 15.57 17.34
C ALA A 709 33.45 14.29 16.91
N ALA A 710 32.83 14.27 15.72
CA ALA A 710 32.14 13.10 15.17
C ALA A 710 33.09 12.11 14.47
N ASP A 711 34.12 12.61 13.78
CA ASP A 711 35.14 11.77 13.15
C ASP A 711 35.98 11.06 14.21
N LYS A 712 35.88 9.73 14.29
CA LYS A 712 36.53 8.92 15.34
C LYS A 712 38.06 9.03 15.36
N THR A 713 38.69 9.56 14.31
CA THR A 713 40.14 9.88 14.32
C THR A 713 40.40 11.19 15.05
N THR A 714 39.85 12.30 14.56
CA THR A 714 40.08 13.65 15.11
C THR A 714 39.37 13.87 16.44
N ALA A 715 38.32 13.11 16.74
CA ALA A 715 37.63 13.10 18.03
C ALA A 715 38.56 12.73 19.18
N LYS A 716 39.58 11.87 18.95
CA LYS A 716 40.56 11.53 19.98
C LYS A 716 41.43 12.72 20.37
N ASP A 717 41.78 13.56 19.40
CA ASP A 717 42.55 14.77 19.65
C ASP A 717 41.65 15.82 20.33
N TYR A 718 40.40 15.96 19.89
CA TYR A 718 39.39 16.77 20.59
C TYR A 718 39.21 16.36 22.06
N ILE A 719 39.06 15.06 22.33
CA ILE A 719 38.95 14.52 23.70
C ILE A 719 40.24 14.76 24.47
N ALA A 720 41.40 14.52 23.86
CA ALA A 720 42.69 14.72 24.52
C ALA A 720 42.92 16.19 24.91
N GLU A 721 42.54 17.14 24.06
CA GLU A 721 42.58 18.57 24.34
C GLU A 721 41.67 18.99 25.50
N LYS A 722 40.45 18.43 25.55
CA LYS A 722 39.41 18.86 26.50
C LYS A 722 39.50 18.18 27.86
N VAL A 723 39.79 16.88 27.89
CA VAL A 723 39.73 16.07 29.11
C VAL A 723 40.93 15.15 29.34
N GLY A 724 41.79 14.95 28.35
CA GLY A 724 43.02 14.15 28.48
C GLY A 724 43.02 12.89 27.62
N ARG A 725 44.23 12.51 27.14
CA ARG A 725 44.43 11.38 26.21
C ARG A 725 44.14 10.03 26.85
N GLU A 726 44.26 9.93 28.17
CA GLU A 726 44.04 8.72 28.96
C GLU A 726 42.61 8.16 28.85
N TYR A 727 41.64 9.02 28.51
CA TYR A 727 40.24 8.61 28.30
C TYR A 727 39.97 8.10 26.88
N THR A 728 40.95 8.11 25.97
CA THR A 728 40.79 7.57 24.62
C THR A 728 41.24 6.11 24.55
N VAL A 729 40.56 5.30 23.74
CA VAL A 729 41.00 3.91 23.48
C VAL A 729 42.36 3.94 22.76
N PRO A 730 43.37 3.16 23.21
CA PRO A 730 44.66 3.09 22.52
C PRO A 730 44.53 2.66 21.06
N THR A 731 45.17 3.42 20.16
CA THR A 731 45.15 3.20 18.72
C THR A 731 46.50 2.68 18.25
N TYR A 732 46.49 1.59 17.47
CA TYR A 732 47.69 1.02 16.86
C TYR A 732 48.05 1.72 15.55
N GLY A 733 47.04 2.15 14.78
CA GLY A 733 47.26 2.90 13.56
C GLY A 733 45.97 3.43 12.94
N VAL A 734 46.13 4.40 12.05
CA VAL A 734 45.09 4.98 11.19
C VAL A 734 45.57 4.87 9.75
N TYR A 735 44.73 4.33 8.88
CA TYR A 735 45.09 3.97 7.51
C TYR A 735 44.04 4.46 6.52
N ASP A 736 44.47 5.10 5.44
CA ASP A 736 43.60 5.47 4.31
C ASP A 736 43.60 4.41 3.20
N ASN A 737 44.33 3.32 3.39
CA ASN A 737 44.38 2.16 2.50
C ASN A 737 44.51 0.87 3.33
N ALA A 738 43.63 -0.10 3.08
CA ALA A 738 43.63 -1.38 3.80
C ALA A 738 44.91 -2.21 3.55
N SER A 739 45.59 -2.01 2.43
CA SER A 739 46.83 -2.72 2.10
C SER A 739 47.99 -2.34 3.01
N ASP A 740 47.98 -1.12 3.57
CA ASP A 740 49.04 -0.56 4.40
C ASP A 740 49.00 -1.08 5.86
N ILE A 741 47.95 -1.85 6.20
CA ILE A 741 47.84 -2.50 7.50
C ILE A 741 48.81 -3.67 7.54
N ASP A 742 49.85 -3.53 8.38
CA ASP A 742 50.77 -4.60 8.76
C ASP A 742 50.15 -5.46 9.88
N PHE A 743 49.44 -6.51 9.47
CA PHE A 743 48.80 -7.45 10.39
C PHE A 743 49.80 -8.26 11.24
N ASP A 744 51.05 -8.41 10.81
CA ASP A 744 52.06 -9.15 11.56
C ASP A 744 52.50 -8.37 12.80
N SER A 745 52.58 -7.03 12.69
CA SER A 745 52.88 -6.12 13.81
C SER A 745 51.78 -5.99 14.86
N LEU A 746 50.53 -6.31 14.50
CA LEU A 746 49.37 -6.16 15.36
C LEU A 746 49.29 -7.29 16.41
N PRO A 747 48.70 -7.00 17.61
CA PRO A 747 48.46 -8.03 18.61
C PRO A 747 47.51 -9.11 18.08
N ARG A 748 47.41 -10.24 18.78
CA ARG A 748 46.53 -11.36 18.38
C ARG A 748 45.05 -10.97 18.28
N SER A 749 44.59 -9.96 19.04
CA SER A 749 43.21 -9.46 19.01
C SER A 749 43.13 -7.94 19.03
N PHE A 750 42.30 -7.35 18.17
CA PHE A 750 42.11 -5.91 18.01
C PHE A 750 40.74 -5.59 17.36
N VAL A 751 40.40 -4.32 17.22
CA VAL A 751 39.17 -3.87 16.55
C VAL A 751 39.56 -2.95 15.39
N ILE A 752 39.00 -3.18 14.20
CA ILE A 752 39.09 -2.27 13.05
C ILE A 752 37.76 -1.56 12.87
N LYS A 753 37.77 -0.25 12.63
CA LYS A 753 36.56 0.54 12.41
C LYS A 753 36.79 1.65 11.40
N LEU A 754 35.75 2.02 10.65
CA LEU A 754 35.76 3.22 9.82
C LEU A 754 35.57 4.47 10.69
N ASN A 755 36.27 5.56 10.38
CA ASN A 755 36.23 6.80 11.15
C ASN A 755 34.85 7.50 11.15
N ASP A 756 34.13 7.43 10.03
CA ASP A 756 32.71 7.85 9.89
C ASP A 756 31.73 6.66 9.83
N GLY A 757 32.14 5.52 10.40
CA GLY A 757 31.31 4.31 10.37
C GLY A 757 30.06 4.46 11.25
N TRP A 758 28.92 3.97 10.75
CA TRP A 758 27.66 3.86 11.49
C TRP A 758 27.25 2.39 11.67
N GLY A 759 26.61 2.09 12.81
CA GLY A 759 26.11 0.74 13.09
C GLY A 759 27.21 -0.32 13.16
N ALA A 760 26.84 -1.59 12.98
CA ALA A 760 27.77 -2.71 13.07
C ALA A 760 28.48 -3.04 11.73
N SER A 761 28.05 -2.45 10.61
CA SER A 761 28.54 -2.76 9.27
C SER A 761 29.92 -2.18 8.93
N SER A 762 30.45 -1.29 9.77
CA SER A 762 31.76 -0.63 9.58
C SER A 762 32.68 -0.83 10.80
N VAL A 763 32.47 -1.93 11.53
CA VAL A 763 33.27 -2.34 12.68
C VAL A 763 33.56 -3.84 12.59
N LYS A 764 34.84 -4.22 12.64
CA LYS A 764 35.29 -5.63 12.67
C LYS A 764 36.02 -5.90 13.98
N VAL A 765 35.54 -6.90 14.73
CA VAL A 765 36.20 -7.37 15.95
C VAL A 765 37.03 -8.60 15.62
N ILE A 766 38.36 -8.48 15.69
CA ILE A 766 39.29 -9.57 15.44
C ILE A 766 39.65 -10.21 16.79
N LYS A 767 39.08 -11.38 17.07
CA LYS A 767 39.36 -12.12 18.32
C LYS A 767 40.66 -12.91 18.25
N ASP A 768 41.02 -13.38 17.05
CA ASP A 768 42.24 -14.10 16.77
C ASP A 768 42.65 -13.85 15.31
N LYS A 769 43.70 -13.05 15.09
CA LYS A 769 44.13 -12.66 13.74
C LYS A 769 44.56 -13.84 12.88
N ASP A 770 45.02 -14.94 13.51
CA ASP A 770 45.50 -16.12 12.79
C ASP A 770 44.35 -16.98 12.23
N ALA A 771 43.11 -16.72 12.67
CA ALA A 771 41.91 -17.40 12.21
C ALA A 771 41.19 -16.65 11.07
N GLU A 772 41.68 -15.48 10.67
CA GLU A 772 41.05 -14.61 9.69
C GLU A 772 41.68 -14.79 8.30
N ASP A 773 40.86 -14.73 7.26
CA ASP A 773 41.34 -14.56 5.88
C ASP A 773 41.70 -13.08 5.67
N ILE A 774 42.99 -12.77 5.77
CA ILE A 774 43.51 -11.40 5.69
C ILE A 774 43.22 -10.76 4.33
N ASP A 775 43.27 -11.52 3.24
CA ASP A 775 43.01 -10.97 1.90
C ASP A 775 41.52 -10.62 1.73
N SER A 776 40.63 -11.50 2.18
CA SER A 776 39.19 -11.22 2.20
C SER A 776 38.86 -10.04 3.13
N LEU A 777 39.52 -9.95 4.29
CA LEU A 777 39.34 -8.85 5.22
C LEU A 777 39.81 -7.53 4.59
N LYS A 778 40.99 -7.50 3.94
CA LYS A 778 41.47 -6.30 3.24
C LYS A 778 40.50 -5.85 2.15
N ALA A 779 39.94 -6.78 1.38
CA ALA A 779 38.92 -6.45 0.37
C ALA A 779 37.64 -5.85 0.98
N GLU A 780 37.16 -6.40 2.09
CA GLU A 780 36.04 -5.85 2.86
C GLU A 780 36.35 -4.41 3.32
N LEU A 781 37.52 -4.20 3.93
CA LEU A 781 37.96 -2.90 4.44
C LEU A 781 38.16 -1.85 3.32
N THR A 782 38.69 -2.25 2.16
CA THR A 782 38.79 -1.35 0.99
C THR A 782 37.42 -0.84 0.56
N SER A 783 36.36 -1.65 0.66
CA SER A 783 35.01 -1.21 0.33
C SER A 783 34.47 -0.15 1.31
N TRP A 784 34.95 -0.12 2.56
CA TRP A 784 34.55 0.90 3.53
C TRP A 784 35.15 2.28 3.22
N LEU A 785 36.27 2.32 2.49
CA LEU A 785 37.02 3.54 2.17
C LEU A 785 36.48 4.32 0.97
N TYR A 786 35.33 3.94 0.40
CA TYR A 786 34.71 4.75 -0.64
C TYR A 786 34.23 6.11 -0.08
N PRO A 787 34.42 7.22 -0.81
CA PRO A 787 34.17 8.57 -0.28
C PRO A 787 32.67 8.86 -0.03
N TRP A 788 31.77 8.11 -0.65
CA TRP A 788 30.33 8.21 -0.42
C TRP A 788 29.85 7.35 0.76
N ASN A 789 30.67 6.44 1.29
CA ASN A 789 30.31 5.56 2.42
C ASN A 789 30.47 6.31 3.75
N ASN A 790 29.73 7.40 3.90
CA ASN A 790 29.81 8.30 5.05
C ASN A 790 28.39 8.63 5.58
N TYR A 791 28.27 8.98 6.85
CA TYR A 791 26.98 9.22 7.52
C TYR A 791 26.28 10.48 7.00
N TYR A 792 27.06 11.47 6.57
CA TYR A 792 26.58 12.73 6.00
C TYR A 792 25.80 12.54 4.68
N TYR A 793 26.34 11.79 3.70
CA TYR A 793 25.68 11.51 2.43
C TYR A 793 24.47 10.57 2.62
N ARG A 794 24.56 9.63 3.56
CA ARG A 794 23.44 8.75 3.94
C ARG A 794 22.20 9.50 4.42
N ASN A 795 22.39 10.69 4.99
CA ASN A 795 21.32 11.52 5.50
C ASN A 795 21.13 12.79 4.68
N MET A 796 21.34 12.75 3.35
CA MET A 796 21.08 13.88 2.44
C MET A 796 21.78 15.19 2.86
N LEU A 797 23.02 15.09 3.36
CA LEU A 797 23.84 16.24 3.73
C LEU A 797 23.20 17.12 4.81
N VAL A 798 22.23 16.57 5.58
CA VAL A 798 21.50 17.35 6.59
C VAL A 798 22.31 17.54 7.86
N THR A 799 23.23 16.64 8.20
CA THR A 799 24.07 16.75 9.40
C THR A 799 25.32 17.58 9.11
N ASP A 800 25.99 18.10 10.13
CA ASP A 800 27.31 18.76 9.97
C ASP A 800 28.48 17.85 10.33
N GLU A 801 28.23 16.55 10.36
CA GLU A 801 29.20 15.50 10.70
C GLU A 801 30.00 15.08 9.46
N LYS A 802 30.23 15.99 8.50
CA LYS A 802 30.93 15.67 7.25
C LYS A 802 32.41 15.38 7.54
N VAL A 803 32.80 14.13 7.33
CA VAL A 803 34.20 13.70 7.38
C VAL A 803 34.87 13.94 6.02
N GLU A 804 36.03 14.60 6.02
CA GLU A 804 36.75 14.96 4.78
C GLU A 804 37.33 13.74 4.05
N LYS A 805 37.83 12.75 4.80
CA LYS A 805 38.47 11.56 4.24
C LYS A 805 38.13 10.31 5.05
N PRO A 806 37.61 9.24 4.43
CA PRO A 806 37.41 7.97 5.11
C PRO A 806 38.75 7.34 5.49
N ALA A 807 38.84 6.80 6.69
CA ALA A 807 40.03 6.14 7.23
C ALA A 807 39.67 4.96 8.15
N LEU A 808 40.50 3.93 8.13
CA LEU A 808 40.42 2.76 9.00
C LEU A 808 41.21 3.02 10.27
N ILE A 809 40.59 2.78 11.42
CA ILE A 809 41.19 2.91 12.75
C ILE A 809 41.37 1.51 13.32
N VAL A 810 42.61 1.15 13.68
CA VAL A 810 42.94 -0.11 14.36
C VAL A 810 43.20 0.18 15.83
N GLU A 811 42.40 -0.39 16.72
CA GLU A 811 42.44 -0.11 18.16
C GLU A 811 42.61 -1.35 19.02
N LYS A 812 43.11 -1.11 20.23
CA LYS A 812 43.16 -2.12 21.30
C LYS A 812 41.77 -2.68 21.57
N MET A 813 41.66 -4.01 21.56
CA MET A 813 40.45 -4.69 21.99
C MET A 813 40.31 -4.57 23.52
N LEU A 814 39.30 -3.83 23.96
CA LEU A 814 38.90 -3.75 25.36
C LEU A 814 38.16 -5.04 25.76
N LYS A 815 38.43 -5.59 26.95
CA LYS A 815 37.83 -6.83 27.47
C LYS A 815 37.62 -6.71 28.98
N ASN A 816 36.48 -7.16 29.48
CA ASN A 816 36.26 -7.37 30.91
C ASN A 816 36.35 -8.87 31.21
N GLU A 817 37.22 -9.26 32.15
CA GLU A 817 37.33 -10.67 32.57
C GLU A 817 35.97 -11.18 33.09
N GLY A 818 35.54 -12.35 32.59
CA GLY A 818 34.30 -13.00 33.02
C GLY A 818 33.00 -12.52 32.36
N ARG A 819 33.01 -11.57 31.41
CA ARG A 819 31.82 -11.16 30.65
C ARG A 819 31.96 -11.43 29.15
N ALA A 820 30.85 -11.79 28.51
CA ALA A 820 30.80 -12.07 27.08
C ALA A 820 30.91 -10.81 26.20
N SER A 821 30.50 -9.64 26.71
CA SER A 821 30.60 -8.35 26.03
C SER A 821 30.74 -7.18 27.02
N LEU A 822 31.20 -6.02 26.51
CA LEU A 822 31.28 -4.79 27.28
C LEU A 822 29.91 -4.11 27.37
N ASN A 823 29.65 -3.49 28.52
CA ASN A 823 28.55 -2.54 28.64
C ASN A 823 28.91 -1.24 27.92
N ASP A 824 27.94 -0.69 27.21
CA ASP A 824 28.04 0.59 26.52
C ASP A 824 27.13 1.58 27.26
N TYR A 825 27.74 2.62 27.85
CA TYR A 825 27.03 3.65 28.62
C TYR A 825 26.94 4.91 27.77
N LYS A 826 25.75 5.23 27.28
CA LYS A 826 25.53 6.37 26.38
C LYS A 826 24.85 7.49 27.13
N ILE A 827 25.59 8.53 27.50
CA ILE A 827 25.08 9.66 28.26
C ILE A 827 24.58 10.73 27.29
N TYR A 828 23.34 11.16 27.47
CA TYR A 828 22.71 12.19 26.65
C TYR A 828 22.77 13.52 27.39
N CYS A 829 23.42 14.50 26.76
CA CYS A 829 23.57 15.84 27.30
C CYS A 829 22.66 16.84 26.56
N CYS A 830 21.94 17.66 27.33
CA CYS A 830 21.13 18.76 26.82
C CYS A 830 21.64 20.08 27.41
N ASN A 831 21.92 21.04 26.54
CA ASN A 831 22.44 22.37 26.88
C ASN A 831 23.66 22.31 27.81
N GLY A 832 24.60 21.40 27.52
CA GLY A 832 25.83 21.22 28.29
C GLY A 832 25.74 20.33 29.54
N GLU A 833 24.57 19.82 29.90
CA GLU A 833 24.38 19.01 31.11
C GLU A 833 23.88 17.58 30.82
N PRO A 834 24.43 16.54 31.47
CA PRO A 834 23.90 15.18 31.44
C PRO A 834 22.46 15.11 31.96
N LYS A 835 21.56 14.46 31.23
CA LYS A 835 20.14 14.37 31.60
C LYS A 835 19.63 12.94 31.78
N TYR A 836 20.06 12.02 30.92
CA TYR A 836 19.66 10.62 30.95
C TYR A 836 20.71 9.76 30.23
N ALA A 837 20.66 8.45 30.42
CA ALA A 837 21.60 7.52 29.78
C ALA A 837 20.88 6.32 29.17
N LEU A 838 21.51 5.71 28.16
CA LEU A 838 21.14 4.40 27.62
C LEU A 838 22.24 3.40 27.96
N VAL A 839 21.87 2.34 28.66
CA VAL A 839 22.75 1.21 28.98
C VAL A 839 22.49 0.09 28.00
N VAL A 840 23.52 -0.31 27.25
CA VAL A 840 23.47 -1.50 26.39
C VAL A 840 24.32 -2.61 27.00
N SER A 841 23.68 -3.72 27.33
CA SER A 841 24.32 -4.88 27.97
C SER A 841 24.13 -6.14 27.13
N ASP A 842 24.99 -7.13 27.32
CA ASP A 842 24.95 -8.46 26.67
C ASP A 842 24.87 -8.41 25.15
N ARG A 843 25.53 -7.40 24.56
CA ARG A 843 25.61 -7.19 23.11
C ARG A 843 26.12 -8.45 22.41
N LEU A 844 25.60 -8.72 21.21
CA LEU A 844 25.91 -9.91 20.40
C LEU A 844 25.43 -11.25 21.00
N THR A 845 24.50 -11.20 21.94
CA THR A 845 23.80 -12.38 22.47
C THR A 845 22.28 -12.23 22.30
N ASN A 846 21.53 -13.32 22.44
CA ASN A 846 20.06 -13.28 22.49
C ASN A 846 19.50 -12.57 23.74
N MET A 847 20.38 -12.13 24.65
CA MET A 847 20.05 -11.43 25.88
C MET A 847 20.35 -9.92 25.80
N GLU A 848 20.73 -9.36 24.63
CA GLU A 848 20.98 -7.92 24.47
C GLU A 848 19.81 -7.09 25.02
N SER A 849 20.11 -6.22 25.98
CA SER A 849 19.15 -5.26 26.55
C SER A 849 19.58 -3.83 26.29
N ARG A 850 18.60 -2.93 26.19
CA ARG A 850 18.78 -1.49 25.97
C ARG A 850 17.85 -0.74 26.91
N THR A 851 18.36 -0.37 28.08
CA THR A 851 17.56 0.27 29.13
C THR A 851 17.94 1.74 29.27
N PHE A 852 16.94 2.62 29.21
CA PHE A 852 17.13 4.03 29.54
C PHE A 852 17.04 4.24 31.06
N VAL A 853 17.93 5.08 31.58
CA VAL A 853 17.97 5.45 33.00
C VAL A 853 18.12 6.96 33.16
N ASP A 854 17.64 7.52 34.27
CA ASP A 854 17.98 8.88 34.68
C ASP A 854 19.38 8.94 35.32
N MET A 855 19.81 10.13 35.75
CA MET A 855 21.14 10.32 36.36
C MET A 855 21.24 9.82 37.81
N ASP A 856 20.11 9.55 38.46
CA ASP A 856 20.05 8.86 39.75
C ASP A 856 20.06 7.32 39.59
N TRP A 857 20.12 6.86 38.33
CA TRP A 857 20.12 5.46 37.91
C TRP A 857 18.76 4.74 38.05
N ASN A 858 17.66 5.48 38.10
CA ASN A 858 16.32 4.90 38.01
C ASN A 858 15.98 4.58 36.56
N ILE A 859 15.28 3.46 36.34
CA ILE A 859 14.85 3.04 35.01
C ILE A 859 13.75 4.00 34.51
N LEU A 860 13.94 4.53 33.31
CA LEU A 860 12.89 5.29 32.62
C LEU A 860 11.92 4.31 31.97
N PRO A 861 10.59 4.48 32.13
CA PRO A 861 9.58 3.60 31.53
C PRO A 861 9.39 3.89 30.03
N THR A 862 10.48 3.82 29.27
CA THR A 862 10.55 4.05 27.82
C THR A 862 11.73 3.32 27.20
N GLY A 863 11.66 3.05 25.90
CA GLY A 863 12.86 2.73 25.13
C GLY A 863 12.66 2.66 23.63
N ARG A 864 13.42 1.77 22.96
CA ARG A 864 13.38 1.63 21.50
C ARG A 864 12.60 0.39 21.12
N ARG A 865 11.74 0.52 20.10
CA ARG A 865 10.88 -0.56 19.60
C ARG A 865 11.70 -1.82 19.26
N GLY A 866 11.19 -2.99 19.66
CA GLY A 866 11.78 -4.30 19.35
C GLY A 866 13.05 -4.66 20.12
N LYS A 867 13.39 -3.93 21.20
CA LYS A 867 14.55 -4.21 22.05
C LYS A 867 14.10 -4.62 23.45
N ARG A 868 14.83 -5.57 24.05
CA ARG A 868 14.58 -6.01 25.43
C ARG A 868 15.00 -4.94 26.42
N PHE A 869 14.26 -4.85 27.51
CA PHE A 869 14.62 -4.08 28.69
C PHE A 869 15.23 -5.01 29.75
N SER A 870 16.23 -4.52 30.46
CA SER A 870 16.68 -5.13 31.71
C SER A 870 16.04 -4.39 32.88
N ASP A 871 15.48 -5.16 33.82
CA ASP A 871 14.96 -4.65 35.11
C ASP A 871 16.08 -4.27 36.10
N ASN A 872 17.34 -4.61 35.76
CA ASN A 872 18.50 -4.31 36.58
C ASN A 872 19.70 -3.93 35.69
N PRO A 873 19.67 -2.75 35.02
CA PRO A 873 20.78 -2.30 34.20
C PRO A 873 22.02 -2.03 35.06
N PRO A 874 23.20 -2.57 34.72
CA PRO A 874 24.40 -2.43 35.54
C PRO A 874 24.80 -0.96 35.67
N LYS A 875 25.02 -0.48 36.90
CA LYS A 875 25.56 0.86 37.17
C LYS A 875 27.09 0.85 37.03
N PRO A 876 27.69 1.81 36.29
CA PRO A 876 29.15 1.91 36.21
C PRO A 876 29.70 2.36 37.55
N GLU A 877 30.88 1.84 37.92
CA GLU A 877 31.55 2.18 39.18
C GLU A 877 32.02 3.64 39.16
N ASN A 878 32.41 4.15 37.99
CA ASN A 878 32.91 5.51 37.78
C ASN A 878 31.86 6.45 37.17
N LEU A 879 30.57 6.29 37.54
CA LEU A 879 29.49 7.15 37.03
C LEU A 879 29.81 8.64 37.20
N ASP A 880 30.24 9.05 38.40
CA ASP A 880 30.55 10.46 38.69
C ASP A 880 31.61 11.02 37.74
N LYS A 881 32.62 10.22 37.40
CA LYS A 881 33.66 10.60 36.45
C LYS A 881 33.10 10.71 35.03
N MET A 882 32.24 9.78 34.61
CA MET A 882 31.58 9.87 33.30
C MET A 882 30.71 11.14 33.20
N LEU A 883 30.00 11.52 34.27
CA LEU A 883 29.19 12.74 34.32
C LEU A 883 30.04 14.01 34.29
N GLU A 884 31.17 14.04 35.00
CA GLU A 884 32.16 15.14 34.95
C GLU A 884 32.68 15.35 33.52
N LEU A 885 33.16 14.28 32.88
CA LEU A 885 33.68 14.31 31.51
C LEU A 885 32.59 14.73 30.52
N SER A 886 31.36 14.26 30.72
CA SER A 886 30.23 14.59 29.87
C SER A 886 29.94 16.09 29.87
N ARG A 887 29.91 16.74 31.04
CA ARG A 887 29.71 18.20 31.16
C ARG A 887 30.75 19.00 30.40
N ILE A 888 32.03 18.60 30.50
CA ILE A 888 33.14 19.29 29.82
C ILE A 888 32.98 19.19 28.30
N LEU A 889 32.68 17.99 27.79
CA LEU A 889 32.58 17.70 26.36
C LEU A 889 31.29 18.23 25.72
N SER A 890 30.19 18.34 26.47
CA SER A 890 28.92 18.84 25.94
C SER A 890 28.74 20.34 26.00
N LYS A 891 29.63 21.07 26.70
CA LYS A 891 29.44 22.49 27.05
C LYS A 891 29.09 23.41 25.88
N GLU A 892 29.65 23.15 24.70
CA GLU A 892 29.49 24.01 23.51
C GLU A 892 28.36 23.55 22.57
N PHE A 893 27.65 22.47 22.92
CA PHE A 893 26.64 21.86 22.05
C PHE A 893 25.26 21.87 22.72
N PRO A 894 24.19 22.22 21.98
CA PRO A 894 22.83 22.14 22.50
C PRO A 894 22.46 20.69 22.82
N TYR A 895 22.93 19.74 22.01
CA TYR A 895 22.64 18.33 22.20
C TYR A 895 23.80 17.48 21.70
N VAL A 896 24.26 16.54 22.53
CA VAL A 896 25.27 15.54 22.15
C VAL A 896 25.11 14.31 23.03
N ARG A 897 25.29 13.13 22.44
CA ARG A 897 25.42 11.86 23.17
C ARG A 897 26.89 11.47 23.23
N ILE A 898 27.35 11.09 24.41
CA ILE A 898 28.73 10.67 24.66
C ILE A 898 28.72 9.22 25.10
N ASP A 899 29.44 8.38 24.36
CA ASP A 899 29.49 6.95 24.59
C ASP A 899 30.72 6.59 25.42
N PHE A 900 30.52 5.81 26.48
CA PHE A 900 31.56 5.37 27.40
C PHE A 900 31.65 3.85 27.49
N TYR A 901 32.86 3.38 27.77
CA TYR A 901 33.16 2.03 28.23
C TYR A 901 33.86 2.09 29.59
N GLU A 902 33.66 1.08 30.42
CA GLU A 902 34.37 0.89 31.69
C GLU A 902 35.05 -0.48 31.71
N VAL A 903 36.39 -0.47 31.84
CA VAL A 903 37.23 -1.67 31.85
C VAL A 903 38.31 -1.52 32.90
N ASP A 904 38.47 -2.53 33.75
CA ASP A 904 39.47 -2.56 34.84
C ASP A 904 39.47 -1.26 35.68
N ASN A 905 38.28 -0.77 36.04
CA ASN A 905 38.06 0.48 36.77
C ASN A 905 38.62 1.74 36.06
N ARG A 906 38.70 1.70 34.71
CA ARG A 906 39.07 2.84 33.86
C ARG A 906 37.96 3.19 32.89
N VAL A 907 37.74 4.50 32.72
CA VAL A 907 36.75 5.06 31.80
C VAL A 907 37.39 5.34 30.44
N TYR A 908 36.73 4.89 29.38
CA TYR A 908 37.10 5.19 28.00
C TYR A 908 35.94 5.85 27.27
N ILE A 909 36.21 6.88 26.47
CA ILE A 909 35.25 7.52 25.58
C ILE A 909 35.34 6.86 24.20
N GLY A 910 34.19 6.40 23.70
CA GLY A 910 34.05 5.70 22.43
C GLY A 910 33.78 6.64 21.26
N GLU A 911 32.70 7.42 21.33
CA GLU A 911 32.30 8.39 20.31
C GLU A 911 31.45 9.53 20.89
N LEU A 912 31.42 10.66 20.18
CA LEU A 912 30.45 11.73 20.38
C LEU A 912 29.49 11.69 19.17
N THR A 913 28.18 11.74 19.43
CA THR A 913 27.15 11.69 18.39
C THR A 913 26.19 12.86 18.53
N PHE A 914 26.00 13.64 17.46
CA PHE A 914 25.18 14.86 17.49
C PHE A 914 23.75 14.62 17.01
N THR A 915 23.52 13.54 16.26
CA THR A 915 22.18 13.13 15.80
C THR A 915 21.76 11.73 16.31
N PRO A 916 21.87 11.45 17.63
CA PRO A 916 21.74 10.10 18.16
C PRO A 916 20.33 9.53 18.00
N GLY A 917 20.20 8.52 17.13
CA GLY A 917 18.89 7.92 16.86
C GLY A 917 17.96 8.82 16.05
N MET A 918 18.52 9.67 15.19
CA MET A 918 17.75 10.42 14.20
C MET A 918 16.74 9.50 13.50
N PHE A 919 15.47 9.91 13.48
CA PHE A 919 14.31 9.15 12.98
C PHE A 919 13.89 7.91 13.81
N MET A 920 14.49 7.65 14.97
CA MET A 920 14.11 6.51 15.81
C MET A 920 13.08 6.89 16.87
N ARG A 921 11.88 6.34 16.74
CA ARG A 921 10.78 6.54 17.70
C ARG A 921 11.07 5.89 19.06
N PHE A 922 10.70 6.58 20.14
CA PHE A 922 10.56 5.98 21.46
C PHE A 922 9.29 5.10 21.54
N THR A 923 9.20 4.23 22.55
CA THR A 923 8.03 3.35 22.75
C THR A 923 6.72 4.12 22.88
N THR A 924 6.75 5.34 23.43
CA THR A 924 5.58 6.21 23.58
C THR A 924 5.93 7.64 23.16
N LEU A 925 4.97 8.36 22.55
CA LEU A 925 5.14 9.78 22.19
C LEU A 925 5.29 10.68 23.42
N GLU A 926 4.67 10.31 24.55
CA GLU A 926 4.78 11.03 25.82
C GLU A 926 6.25 11.20 26.24
N TRP A 927 7.04 10.12 26.18
CA TRP A 927 8.46 10.18 26.51
C TRP A 927 9.29 10.96 25.49
N ASP A 928 8.91 10.95 24.21
CA ASP A 928 9.53 11.81 23.20
C ASP A 928 9.36 13.31 23.56
N ARG A 929 8.18 13.69 24.07
CA ARG A 929 7.92 15.04 24.60
C ARG A 929 8.68 15.32 25.89
N LYS A 930 8.61 14.44 26.90
CA LYS A 930 9.32 14.62 28.18
C LYS A 930 10.82 14.81 28.01
N LEU A 931 11.44 14.03 27.12
CA LEU A 931 12.86 14.19 26.80
C LEU A 931 13.10 15.47 25.98
N GLY A 932 12.14 15.86 25.13
CA GLY A 932 12.16 17.12 24.41
C GLY A 932 12.20 18.32 25.34
N ASP A 933 11.42 18.32 26.42
CA ASP A 933 11.37 19.41 27.41
C ASP A 933 12.70 19.64 28.14
N LEU A 934 13.60 18.64 28.14
CA LEU A 934 14.95 18.77 28.73
C LEU A 934 15.93 19.56 27.85
N LEU A 935 15.60 19.74 26.57
CA LEU A 935 16.43 20.45 25.58
C LEU A 935 15.80 21.79 25.21
N ASP A 936 16.41 22.88 25.66
CA ASP A 936 15.98 24.24 25.33
C ASP A 936 16.65 24.72 24.03
N LEU A 937 15.83 25.11 23.05
CA LEU A 937 16.27 25.68 21.78
C LEU A 937 16.01 27.20 21.66
N SER A 938 15.46 27.84 22.68
CA SER A 938 15.06 29.25 22.66
C SER A 938 16.20 30.21 22.29
N ALA A 939 17.43 29.88 22.67
CA ALA A 939 18.63 30.66 22.32
C ALA A 939 19.04 30.55 20.84
N TYR A 940 18.51 29.57 20.10
CA TYR A 940 18.90 29.25 18.73
C TYR A 940 17.80 29.50 17.69
N ILE A 941 16.53 29.46 18.11
CA ILE A 941 15.38 29.81 17.27
C ILE A 941 15.25 31.34 17.26
N LYS A 942 15.42 31.96 16.09
CA LYS A 942 15.31 33.42 15.89
C LYS A 942 13.99 33.82 15.26
#